data_AF-A0A942QKN5-F1
#
_entry.id   AF-A0A942QKN5-F1
#
_cell.length_a   1.000
_cell.length_b   1.000
_cell.length_c   1.000
_cell.angle_alpha   90.00
_cell.angle_beta   90.00
_cell.angle_gamma   90.00
#
_symmetry.space_group_name_H-M   'P 1'
#
loop_
_entity.id
_entity.type
_entity.pdbx_description
1 polymer ?
#
loop_
_entity_poly.entity_id
_entity_poly.type
_entity_poly.pdbx_seq_one_letter_code
_entity_poly.pdbx_strand_id
1 'polypeptide(L)'
;MRWIVRVGVTLAMLLVLGLGLSAMVPAERVAQAVSSQFEAMTGRKMQLQGEVSPRLWPSLGISTGPVSIANADWAESDQPLFQAQGLSIDVNFGALFGGEVKILGLAADRPEINLERNAEGEANWVFAAGTGGGAGSVPAPATGFTLDDGTISGGVIRYVDRQSGREIALDGVDATLAIPDFSGPFTLTARGLSGGQAVALDLTGGVFSAFALGRVVPVTATLTAGGTKLGFDGRGGYAPVVAEGALVADLADLPALGALTGSDLSRPQPGLGHDRLRIAGTLTLDGTGAAFLRGAEIVMDANQLKGDLDLLPGDARPLLKGTLVAGPIVLATGPEGEMGGGQAGGMEAAGWPEGEIDVSALGTLDAEVALSAPSIDLGVLKLGQTRALVTVDRARAVIDIREMQAYNGQVSGDFVVNGRGGLSVGGRLAFAGLQTQPLLTDLAGWDRLVSTADAELEFLGVGNSVDAIMKSLEGQGALELGRGELRGLDIAGMLRTLDPGFVGEGQKTAFDGLAGTFTIAGGVLTNNDLKLVAPHVTASGSGELGLGERRLDYRLRPTALAAEDGTGGVMVPLLITGPWADPSFRLDLESIAREKMEAEAKAVAERLEQEAKAAEAAARAELEQRLREELGVEVAPDQSLGDAARDAATKALEEQAVRALEEILNGN
;
A
#
# COMPACT_ATOMS: atom_id res chain seq x y z
N MET A 1 -13.38 11.70 34.77
CA MET A 1 -14.40 11.12 35.67
C MET A 1 -14.14 11.34 37.16
N ARG A 2 -12.91 11.20 37.70
CA ARG A 2 -12.59 11.46 39.13
C ARG A 2 -13.12 12.80 39.63
N TRP A 3 -12.99 13.83 38.80
CA TRP A 3 -13.37 15.20 39.13
C TRP A 3 -14.87 15.47 38.95
N ILE A 4 -15.55 14.96 37.90
CA ILE A 4 -17.00 15.21 37.69
C ILE A 4 -17.79 14.72 38.89
N VAL A 5 -17.49 13.49 39.34
CA VAL A 5 -18.17 12.91 40.50
C VAL A 5 -17.70 13.58 41.78
N ARG A 6 -16.42 13.92 41.96
CA ARG A 6 -15.96 14.65 43.15
C ARG A 6 -16.53 16.06 43.24
N VAL A 7 -16.53 16.82 42.15
CA VAL A 7 -17.09 18.17 42.04
C VAL A 7 -18.59 18.13 42.21
N GLY A 8 -19.28 17.20 41.54
CA GLY A 8 -20.72 17.00 41.69
C GLY A 8 -21.11 16.65 43.12
N VAL A 9 -20.39 15.72 43.76
CA VAL A 9 -20.62 15.34 45.17
C VAL A 9 -20.25 16.46 46.14
N THR A 10 -19.14 17.17 45.89
CA THR A 10 -18.75 18.32 46.72
C THR A 10 -19.78 19.42 46.61
N LEU A 11 -20.24 19.73 45.39
CA LEU A 11 -21.31 20.68 45.13
C LEU A 11 -22.62 20.23 45.77
N ALA A 12 -22.96 18.95 45.70
CA ALA A 12 -24.11 18.36 46.38
C ALA A 12 -24.04 18.53 47.89
N MET A 13 -22.90 18.22 48.50
CA MET A 13 -22.68 18.43 49.93
C MET A 13 -22.80 19.91 50.31
N LEU A 14 -22.20 20.81 49.53
CA LEU A 14 -22.28 22.26 49.77
C LEU A 14 -23.71 22.78 49.66
N LEU A 15 -24.48 22.31 48.67
CA LEU A 15 -25.89 22.69 48.51
C LEU A 15 -26.73 22.12 49.65
N VAL A 16 -26.51 20.87 50.07
CA VAL A 16 -27.21 20.26 51.22
C VAL A 16 -26.89 20.99 52.53
N LEU A 17 -25.62 21.33 52.78
CA LEU A 17 -25.21 22.19 53.89
C LEU A 17 -25.91 23.55 53.81
N GLY A 18 -25.98 24.12 52.61
CA GLY A 18 -26.71 25.34 52.30
C GLY A 18 -28.21 25.26 52.60
N LEU A 19 -28.86 24.13 52.34
CA LEU A 19 -30.29 23.93 52.64
C LEU A 19 -30.56 23.80 54.14
N GLY A 20 -29.65 23.19 54.90
CA GLY A 20 -29.68 23.22 56.37
C GLY A 20 -29.63 24.66 56.92
N LEU A 21 -28.89 25.55 56.24
CA LEU A 21 -28.83 26.98 56.55
C LEU A 21 -30.03 27.77 55.98
N SER A 22 -30.62 27.33 54.86
CA SER A 22 -31.72 28.01 54.17
C SER A 22 -33.02 28.05 54.98
N ALA A 23 -33.20 27.14 55.94
CA ALA A 23 -34.30 27.24 56.91
C ALA A 23 -34.23 28.52 57.79
N MET A 24 -33.07 29.21 57.83
CA MET A 24 -32.85 30.44 58.62
C MET A 24 -32.23 31.62 57.82
N VAL A 25 -31.77 31.42 56.58
CA VAL A 25 -30.95 32.39 55.82
C VAL A 25 -31.46 32.58 54.38
N PRO A 26 -31.45 33.82 53.83
CA PRO A 26 -31.82 34.09 52.43
C PRO A 26 -30.98 33.31 51.41
N ALA A 27 -31.60 32.90 50.29
CA ALA A 27 -31.01 32.06 49.25
C ALA A 27 -29.71 32.66 48.66
N GLU A 28 -29.60 33.99 48.59
CA GLU A 28 -28.43 34.69 48.05
C GLU A 28 -27.17 34.47 48.89
N ARG A 29 -27.32 34.41 50.22
CA ARG A 29 -26.19 34.16 51.12
C ARG A 29 -25.76 32.70 51.08
N VAL A 30 -26.70 31.77 50.88
CA VAL A 30 -26.40 30.36 50.68
C VAL A 30 -25.62 30.17 49.37
N ALA A 31 -26.09 30.76 48.27
CA ALA A 31 -25.38 30.73 46.99
C ALA A 31 -23.97 31.31 47.09
N GLN A 32 -23.80 32.47 47.75
CA GLN A 32 -22.49 33.10 47.93
C GLN A 32 -21.54 32.25 48.79
N ALA A 33 -22.04 31.58 49.83
CA ALA A 33 -21.25 30.69 50.67
C ALA A 33 -20.82 29.41 49.94
N VAL A 34 -21.72 28.83 49.13
CA VAL A 34 -21.40 27.67 48.27
C VAL A 34 -20.34 28.05 47.23
N SER A 35 -20.50 29.19 46.56
CA SER A 35 -19.53 29.71 45.59
C SER A 35 -18.15 29.96 46.20
N SER A 36 -18.07 30.63 47.35
CA SER A 36 -16.79 30.96 47.99
C SER A 36 -16.08 29.71 48.52
N GLN A 37 -16.83 28.75 49.07
CA GLN A 37 -16.28 27.49 49.53
C GLN A 37 -15.82 26.61 48.36
N PHE A 38 -16.56 26.61 47.25
CA PHE A 38 -16.15 25.93 46.01
C PHE A 38 -14.85 26.51 45.44
N GLU A 39 -14.74 27.84 45.38
CA GLU A 39 -13.54 28.55 44.95
C GLU A 39 -12.34 28.26 45.86
N ALA A 40 -12.55 28.24 47.19
CA ALA A 40 -11.50 27.91 48.15
C ALA A 40 -10.95 26.47 48.00
N MET A 41 -11.80 25.52 47.59
CA MET A 41 -11.41 24.11 47.44
C MET A 41 -10.83 23.78 46.05
N THR A 42 -11.33 24.43 45.00
CA THR A 42 -10.99 24.09 43.60
C THR A 42 -10.11 25.13 42.91
N GLY A 43 -9.98 26.33 43.48
CA GLY A 43 -9.35 27.48 42.84
C GLY A 43 -10.13 28.04 41.66
N ARG A 44 -11.42 27.67 41.49
CA ARG A 44 -12.26 28.11 40.37
C ARG A 44 -13.47 28.87 40.85
N LYS A 45 -13.74 30.01 40.20
CA LYS A 45 -14.93 30.83 40.48
C LYS A 45 -16.19 30.10 40.01
N MET A 46 -17.16 29.98 40.89
CA MET A 46 -18.49 29.44 40.60
C MET A 46 -19.54 30.54 40.73
N GLN A 47 -20.39 30.67 39.71
CA GLN A 47 -21.52 31.58 39.70
C GLN A 47 -22.83 30.78 39.70
N LEU A 48 -23.69 31.05 40.68
CA LEU A 48 -25.07 30.58 40.71
C LEU A 48 -25.98 31.78 40.40
N GLN A 49 -26.73 31.70 39.30
CA GLN A 49 -27.68 32.73 38.89
C GLN A 49 -29.11 32.22 39.15
N GLY A 50 -29.98 33.10 39.65
CA GLY A 50 -31.37 32.75 40.00
C GLY A 50 -31.53 32.20 41.43
N GLU A 51 -32.76 31.83 41.77
CA GLU A 51 -33.13 31.38 43.12
C GLU A 51 -32.84 29.88 43.33
N VAL A 52 -32.21 29.55 44.45
CA VAL A 52 -32.05 28.16 44.90
C VAL A 52 -33.36 27.74 45.57
N SER A 53 -34.10 26.83 44.94
CA SER A 53 -35.43 26.42 45.39
C SER A 53 -35.41 25.04 46.05
N PRO A 54 -35.98 24.88 47.25
CA PRO A 54 -36.14 23.58 47.89
C PRO A 54 -37.29 22.78 47.24
N ARG A 55 -37.08 21.49 47.03
CA ARG A 55 -38.11 20.51 46.63
C ARG A 55 -38.43 19.66 47.85
N LEU A 56 -39.70 19.58 48.24
CA LEU A 56 -40.12 18.92 49.49
C LEU A 56 -40.95 17.64 49.28
N TRP A 57 -41.44 17.38 48.05
CA TRP A 57 -42.24 16.21 47.70
C TRP A 57 -42.11 15.91 46.19
N PRO A 58 -42.04 14.66 45.72
CA PRO A 58 -42.03 13.36 46.44
C PRO A 58 -40.67 12.97 47.05
N SER A 59 -39.59 13.67 46.72
CA SER A 59 -38.27 13.60 47.35
C SER A 59 -37.88 14.96 47.91
N LEU A 60 -37.06 14.97 48.96
CA LEU A 60 -36.41 16.18 49.46
C LEU A 60 -35.16 16.47 48.62
N GLY A 61 -35.09 17.65 48.04
CA GLY A 61 -34.01 18.04 47.14
C GLY A 61 -33.85 19.55 46.97
N ILE A 62 -32.87 19.94 46.16
CA ILE A 62 -32.52 21.31 45.83
C ILE A 62 -32.49 21.43 44.32
N SER A 63 -33.09 22.49 43.78
CA SER A 63 -32.87 22.90 42.40
C SER A 63 -32.23 24.28 42.38
N THR A 64 -31.27 24.46 41.47
CA THR A 64 -30.65 25.77 41.21
C THR A 64 -31.13 26.31 39.86
N GLY A 65 -31.08 27.63 39.69
CA GLY A 65 -31.08 28.26 38.36
C GLY A 65 -29.73 28.03 37.64
N PRO A 66 -29.43 28.84 36.61
CA PRO A 66 -28.22 28.67 35.81
C PRO A 66 -26.94 28.67 36.65
N VAL A 67 -26.07 27.70 36.39
CA VAL A 67 -24.77 27.54 37.09
C VAL A 67 -23.65 27.65 36.08
N SER A 68 -22.57 28.33 36.45
CA SER A 68 -21.35 28.40 35.65
C SER A 68 -20.10 28.25 36.53
N ILE A 69 -19.13 27.48 36.05
CA ILE A 69 -17.81 27.32 36.65
C ILE A 69 -16.78 27.85 35.66
N ALA A 70 -15.99 28.83 36.10
CA ALA A 70 -14.97 29.46 35.28
C ALA A 70 -13.94 28.44 34.76
N ASN A 71 -13.40 28.73 33.58
CA ASN A 71 -12.33 27.96 32.98
C ASN A 71 -10.99 28.19 33.70
N ALA A 72 -9.95 27.45 33.33
CA ALA A 72 -8.59 27.73 33.80
C ALA A 72 -8.07 29.06 33.23
N ASP A 73 -7.25 29.78 33.99
CA ASP A 73 -6.68 31.06 33.53
C ASP A 73 -5.77 30.91 32.30
N TRP A 74 -5.24 29.70 32.08
CA TRP A 74 -4.41 29.36 30.91
C TRP A 74 -5.24 28.88 29.71
N ALA A 75 -6.54 28.62 29.87
CA ALA A 75 -7.38 28.15 28.79
C ALA A 75 -7.54 29.25 27.74
N GLU A 76 -7.43 28.89 26.46
CA GLU A 76 -7.59 29.86 25.36
C GLU A 76 -9.06 30.16 25.08
N SER A 77 -9.96 29.24 25.44
CA SER A 77 -11.39 29.44 25.28
C SER A 77 -11.94 30.37 26.36
N ASP A 78 -12.61 31.45 25.92
CA ASP A 78 -13.38 32.35 26.79
C ASP A 78 -14.62 31.66 27.40
N GLN A 79 -14.96 30.45 26.95
CA GLN A 79 -16.10 29.70 27.47
C GLN A 79 -15.80 29.12 28.86
N PRO A 80 -16.78 29.11 29.79
CA PRO A 80 -16.63 28.45 31.09
C PRO A 80 -16.31 26.95 30.94
N LEU A 81 -15.59 26.37 31.91
CA LEU A 81 -15.35 24.92 31.98
C LEU A 81 -16.68 24.13 32.01
N PHE A 82 -17.66 24.67 32.74
CA PHE A 82 -18.97 24.06 32.90
C PHE A 82 -20.04 25.15 32.98
N GLN A 83 -21.14 24.96 32.26
CA GLN A 83 -22.34 25.78 32.38
C GLN A 83 -23.57 24.87 32.31
N ALA A 84 -24.65 25.16 33.03
CA ALA A 84 -25.91 24.42 32.94
C ALA A 84 -27.10 25.36 33.18
N GLN A 85 -28.27 25.04 32.60
CA GLN A 85 -29.49 25.83 32.82
C GLN A 85 -30.07 25.64 34.23
N GLY A 86 -29.85 24.45 34.80
CA GLY A 86 -30.19 24.14 36.18
C GLY A 86 -29.52 22.85 36.63
N LEU A 87 -29.27 22.77 37.93
CA LEU A 87 -28.84 21.55 38.61
C LEU A 87 -29.91 21.16 39.61
N SER A 88 -30.18 19.86 39.74
CA SER A 88 -31.04 19.37 40.82
C SER A 88 -30.41 18.19 41.56
N ILE A 89 -30.64 18.16 42.86
CA ILE A 89 -30.00 17.21 43.79
C ILE A 89 -31.07 16.71 44.73
N ASP A 90 -31.29 15.40 44.76
CA ASP A 90 -32.22 14.73 45.65
C ASP A 90 -31.44 13.92 46.69
N VAL A 91 -31.78 14.05 47.97
CA VAL A 91 -31.02 13.43 49.08
C VAL A 91 -31.94 12.69 50.06
N ASN A 92 -31.40 11.66 50.71
CA ASN A 92 -32.11 10.95 51.77
C ASN A 92 -31.82 11.58 53.15
N PHE A 93 -32.73 12.41 53.64
CA PHE A 93 -32.59 13.05 54.96
C PHE A 93 -32.53 12.07 56.13
N GLY A 94 -33.20 10.92 56.04
CA GLY A 94 -33.16 9.89 57.09
C GLY A 94 -31.75 9.34 57.31
N ALA A 95 -31.00 9.14 56.22
CA ALA A 95 -29.61 8.69 56.26
C ALA A 95 -28.65 9.74 56.85
N LEU A 96 -28.94 11.03 56.64
CA LEU A 96 -28.12 12.13 57.17
C LEU A 96 -28.10 12.16 58.71
N PHE A 97 -29.19 11.80 59.38
CA PHE A 97 -29.23 11.67 60.85
C PHE A 97 -28.36 10.52 61.37
N GLY A 98 -28.12 9.51 60.54
CA GLY A 98 -27.19 8.40 60.82
C GLY A 98 -25.73 8.71 60.47
N GLY A 99 -25.44 9.90 59.94
CA GLY A 99 -24.09 10.28 59.48
C GLY A 99 -23.73 9.78 58.08
N GLU A 100 -24.66 9.19 57.34
CA GLU A 100 -24.45 8.70 55.97
C GLU A 100 -24.98 9.69 54.94
N VAL A 101 -24.16 10.03 53.94
CA VAL A 101 -24.57 10.92 52.83
C VAL A 101 -25.05 10.09 51.65
N LYS A 102 -26.37 9.91 51.55
CA LYS A 102 -27.02 9.16 50.47
C LYS A 102 -27.67 10.10 49.46
N ILE A 103 -27.10 10.18 48.25
CA ILE A 103 -27.62 10.99 47.15
C ILE A 103 -28.55 10.11 46.33
N LEU A 104 -29.83 10.46 46.28
CA LEU A 104 -30.85 9.73 45.53
C LEU A 104 -30.79 10.11 44.05
N GLY A 105 -30.60 11.40 43.76
CA GLY A 105 -30.63 11.93 42.41
C GLY A 105 -29.66 13.09 42.23
N LEU A 106 -28.97 13.15 41.10
CA LEU A 106 -28.22 14.32 40.65
C LEU A 106 -28.51 14.54 39.16
N ALA A 107 -29.16 15.65 38.80
CA ALA A 107 -29.50 15.96 37.42
C ALA A 107 -28.90 17.28 36.97
N ALA A 108 -28.38 17.32 35.75
CA ALA A 108 -27.93 18.53 35.05
C ALA A 108 -28.74 18.73 33.76
N ASP A 109 -29.44 19.86 33.66
CA ASP A 109 -30.23 20.22 32.48
C ASP A 109 -29.40 21.10 31.52
N ARG A 110 -29.29 20.61 30.28
CA ARG A 110 -28.50 21.20 29.18
C ARG A 110 -27.13 21.70 29.62
N PRO A 111 -26.26 20.82 30.18
CA PRO A 111 -24.93 21.23 30.55
C PRO A 111 -24.03 21.40 29.33
N GLU A 112 -23.28 22.48 29.28
CA GLU A 112 -22.17 22.71 28.36
C GLU A 112 -20.85 22.47 29.11
N ILE A 113 -20.07 21.49 28.65
CA ILE A 113 -18.82 21.05 29.28
C ILE A 113 -17.67 21.28 28.30
N ASN A 114 -16.77 22.21 28.64
CA ASN A 114 -15.63 22.58 27.80
C ASN A 114 -14.35 22.05 28.41
N LEU A 115 -13.82 20.96 27.86
CA LEU A 115 -12.61 20.28 28.30
C LEU A 115 -11.45 20.68 27.41
N GLU A 116 -10.42 21.29 27.98
CA GLU A 116 -9.21 21.70 27.25
C GLU A 116 -7.96 21.11 27.91
N ARG A 117 -7.05 20.57 27.09
CA ARG A 117 -5.69 20.20 27.48
C ARG A 117 -4.70 21.07 26.71
N ASN A 118 -3.83 21.79 27.43
CA ASN A 118 -2.81 22.64 26.82
C ASN A 118 -1.64 21.84 26.23
N ALA A 119 -0.68 22.54 25.62
CA ALA A 119 0.49 21.94 24.99
C ALA A 119 1.42 21.24 26.01
N GLU A 120 1.43 21.70 27.26
CA GLU A 120 2.17 21.11 28.38
C GLU A 120 1.48 19.86 28.96
N GLY A 121 0.28 19.51 28.48
CA GLY A 121 -0.50 18.36 28.93
C GLY A 121 -1.32 18.63 30.20
N GLU A 122 -1.33 19.86 30.72
CA GLU A 122 -2.22 20.29 31.79
C GLU A 122 -3.66 20.36 31.27
N ALA A 123 -4.60 19.90 32.08
CA ALA A 123 -6.01 19.83 31.69
C ALA A 123 -6.86 20.72 32.58
N ASN A 124 -7.80 21.47 32.00
CA ASN A 124 -8.58 22.49 32.72
C ASN A 124 -9.51 21.86 33.78
N TRP A 125 -9.81 20.56 33.62
CA TRP A 125 -10.56 19.73 34.54
C TRP A 125 -9.74 19.12 35.69
N VAL A 126 -8.43 19.41 35.75
CA VAL A 126 -7.56 19.07 36.89
C VAL A 126 -7.41 20.31 37.76
N PHE A 127 -8.07 20.30 38.92
CA PHE A 127 -7.99 21.39 39.90
C PHE A 127 -6.79 21.21 40.82
N ALA A 128 -6.10 22.30 41.13
CA ALA A 128 -5.10 22.30 42.19
C ALA A 128 -5.81 22.05 43.52
N ALA A 129 -5.36 21.05 44.28
CA ALA A 129 -5.87 20.83 45.63
C ALA A 129 -5.40 22.00 46.52
N GLY A 130 -6.31 22.91 46.89
CA GLY A 130 -5.99 24.01 47.80
C GLY A 130 -5.56 23.47 49.17
N THR A 131 -4.39 23.88 49.66
CA THR A 131 -3.88 23.60 51.02
C THR A 131 -4.56 24.49 52.10
N GLY A 132 -5.86 24.78 51.94
CA GLY A 132 -6.61 25.70 52.78
C GLY A 132 -7.11 25.07 54.08
N GLY A 133 -6.23 24.94 55.07
CA GLY A 133 -6.62 24.70 56.47
C GLY A 133 -7.24 25.96 57.07
N GLY A 134 -8.56 26.11 56.95
CA GLY A 134 -9.35 27.16 57.60
C GLY A 134 -10.48 26.53 58.43
N ALA A 135 -10.64 27.01 59.67
CA ALA A 135 -11.61 26.49 60.63
C ALA A 135 -13.06 26.63 60.12
N GLY A 136 -13.60 25.50 59.65
CA GLY A 136 -14.90 25.39 58.97
C GLY A 136 -14.86 24.29 57.91
N SER A 137 -14.13 23.20 58.17
CA SER A 137 -13.93 22.13 57.19
C SER A 137 -15.25 21.40 56.96
N VAL A 138 -15.80 21.52 55.75
CA VAL A 138 -16.62 20.45 55.18
C VAL A 138 -15.77 19.17 55.27
N PRO A 139 -16.28 18.07 55.85
CA PRO A 139 -15.50 16.85 56.01
C PRO A 139 -14.94 16.41 54.67
N ALA A 140 -13.75 15.78 54.68
CA ALA A 140 -13.24 15.09 53.49
C ALA A 140 -14.38 14.26 52.89
N PRO A 141 -14.56 14.27 51.54
CA PRO A 141 -15.72 13.63 50.92
C PRO A 141 -15.87 12.23 51.49
N ALA A 142 -17.02 12.00 52.13
CA ALA A 142 -17.28 10.79 52.91
C ALA A 142 -16.89 9.56 52.09
N THR A 143 -16.07 8.70 52.67
CA THR A 143 -15.83 7.36 52.14
C THR A 143 -17.16 6.59 52.20
N GLY A 144 -17.95 6.63 51.12
CA GLY A 144 -19.22 5.91 51.01
C GLY A 144 -20.44 6.80 50.73
N PHE A 145 -20.49 7.46 49.55
CA PHE A 145 -21.73 8.04 49.04
C PHE A 145 -22.37 7.09 48.02
N THR A 146 -23.69 7.04 47.94
CA THR A 146 -24.40 6.41 46.81
C THR A 146 -24.92 7.48 45.86
N LEU A 147 -25.09 7.12 44.60
CA LEU A 147 -25.79 7.91 43.59
C LEU A 147 -26.75 6.96 42.88
N ASP A 148 -28.01 6.94 43.31
CA ASP A 148 -28.98 5.99 42.74
C ASP A 148 -29.29 6.36 41.27
N ASP A 149 -29.40 7.67 40.97
CA ASP A 149 -29.63 8.18 39.61
C ASP A 149 -28.89 9.50 39.31
N GLY A 150 -27.87 9.47 38.47
CA GLY A 150 -27.15 10.64 37.99
C GLY A 150 -27.46 10.92 36.52
N THR A 151 -28.16 12.01 36.20
CA THR A 151 -28.62 12.30 34.83
C THR A 151 -28.02 13.58 34.24
N ILE A 152 -27.75 13.52 32.94
CA ILE A 152 -27.46 14.66 32.07
C ILE A 152 -28.53 14.62 30.97
N SER A 153 -29.16 15.76 30.69
CA SER A 153 -30.16 15.88 29.61
C SER A 153 -29.80 16.97 28.63
N GLY A 154 -29.73 16.64 27.34
CA GLY A 154 -29.48 17.60 26.26
C GLY A 154 -28.16 18.38 26.37
N GLY A 155 -27.11 17.74 26.89
CA GLY A 155 -25.81 18.37 27.11
C GLY A 155 -24.97 18.57 25.84
N VAL A 156 -23.93 19.36 25.97
CA VAL A 156 -22.92 19.60 24.93
C VAL A 156 -21.56 19.39 25.57
N ILE A 157 -20.73 18.54 24.97
CA ILE A 157 -19.36 18.31 25.40
C ILE A 157 -18.44 18.74 24.27
N ARG A 158 -17.44 19.56 24.62
CA ARG A 158 -16.35 19.94 23.73
C ARG A 158 -15.04 19.49 24.39
N TYR A 159 -14.24 18.77 23.65
CA TYR A 159 -12.92 18.32 24.08
C TYR A 159 -11.87 18.78 23.08
N VAL A 160 -10.92 19.59 23.55
CA VAL A 160 -9.83 20.12 22.75
C VAL A 160 -8.52 19.67 23.38
N ASP A 161 -7.72 18.95 22.60
CA ASP A 161 -6.40 18.48 22.98
C ASP A 161 -5.33 19.12 22.11
N ARG A 162 -4.62 20.10 22.68
CA ARG A 162 -3.60 20.84 21.95
C ARG A 162 -2.30 20.04 21.77
N GLN A 163 -2.08 19.00 22.56
CA GLN A 163 -0.92 18.14 22.41
C GLN A 163 -1.03 17.26 21.17
N SER A 164 -2.23 16.75 20.89
CA SER A 164 -2.50 15.95 19.69
C SER A 164 -3.16 16.72 18.54
N GLY A 165 -3.50 18.00 18.73
CA GLY A 165 -4.26 18.81 17.78
C GLY A 165 -5.70 18.32 17.54
N ARG A 166 -6.26 17.55 18.50
CA ARG A 166 -7.54 16.84 18.32
C ARG A 166 -8.69 17.64 18.93
N GLU A 167 -9.78 17.75 18.19
CA GLU A 167 -11.03 18.36 18.65
C GLU A 167 -12.18 17.35 18.52
N ILE A 168 -12.96 17.18 19.59
CA ILE A 168 -14.11 16.28 19.63
C ILE A 168 -15.31 17.07 20.17
N ALA A 169 -16.41 17.00 19.43
CA ALA A 169 -17.68 17.63 19.78
C ALA A 169 -18.76 16.56 19.94
N LEU A 170 -19.47 16.58 21.07
CA LEU A 170 -20.67 15.81 21.32
C LEU A 170 -21.84 16.76 21.61
N ASP A 171 -22.94 16.58 20.89
CA ASP A 171 -24.15 17.39 20.99
C ASP A 171 -25.34 16.55 21.44
N GLY A 172 -26.30 17.17 22.13
CA GLY A 172 -27.51 16.49 22.59
C GLY A 172 -27.21 15.29 23.48
N VAL A 173 -26.22 15.42 24.35
CA VAL A 173 -25.75 14.34 25.22
C VAL A 173 -26.79 14.06 26.30
N ASP A 174 -27.35 12.87 26.29
CA ASP A 174 -28.15 12.31 27.38
C ASP A 174 -27.34 11.21 28.04
N ALA A 175 -27.11 11.31 29.36
CA ALA A 175 -26.34 10.29 30.08
C ALA A 175 -26.97 9.97 31.44
N THR A 176 -26.87 8.71 31.85
CA THR A 176 -27.34 8.20 33.13
C THR A 176 -26.22 7.39 33.78
N LEU A 177 -25.86 7.75 35.01
CA LEU A 177 -24.86 7.09 35.84
C LEU A 177 -25.53 6.60 37.13
N ALA A 178 -25.51 5.31 37.38
CA ALA A 178 -25.97 4.72 38.64
C ALA A 178 -24.81 4.11 39.40
N ILE A 179 -24.71 4.45 40.69
CA ILE A 179 -23.73 3.96 41.66
C ILE A 179 -24.50 3.60 42.95
N PRO A 180 -25.19 2.44 42.98
CA PRO A 180 -26.00 2.04 44.13
C PRO A 180 -25.18 1.86 45.42
N ASP A 181 -23.90 1.50 45.28
CA ASP A 181 -22.92 1.42 46.35
C ASP A 181 -21.57 1.93 45.83
N PHE A 182 -20.92 2.84 46.58
CA PHE A 182 -19.59 3.35 46.27
C PHE A 182 -18.54 2.25 46.09
N SER A 183 -18.67 1.16 46.84
CA SER A 183 -17.77 0.00 46.77
C SER A 183 -18.34 -1.14 45.92
N GLY A 184 -19.49 -0.91 45.27
CA GLY A 184 -20.17 -1.86 44.42
C GLY A 184 -20.10 -1.50 42.93
N PRO A 185 -20.91 -2.18 42.11
CA PRO A 185 -20.95 -1.97 40.67
C PRO A 185 -21.56 -0.62 40.30
N PHE A 186 -21.21 -0.16 39.11
CA PHE A 186 -21.78 1.04 38.50
C PHE A 186 -22.19 0.78 37.06
N THR A 187 -23.18 1.53 36.59
CA THR A 187 -23.62 1.53 35.20
C THR A 187 -23.61 2.94 34.67
N LEU A 188 -23.12 3.12 33.45
CA LEU A 188 -23.16 4.38 32.70
C LEU A 188 -23.78 4.09 31.33
N THR A 189 -24.87 4.77 31.01
CA THR A 189 -25.43 4.80 29.66
C THR A 189 -25.33 6.22 29.14
N ALA A 190 -24.81 6.43 27.94
CA ALA A 190 -24.71 7.74 27.32
C ALA A 190 -25.13 7.67 25.86
N ARG A 191 -25.80 8.70 25.37
CA ARG A 191 -26.21 8.88 23.97
C ARG A 191 -25.96 10.32 23.57
N GLY A 192 -25.70 10.55 22.30
CA GLY A 192 -25.53 11.89 21.75
C GLY A 192 -25.24 11.86 20.26
N LEU A 193 -24.82 13.01 19.74
CA LEU A 193 -24.42 13.19 18.35
C LEU A 193 -22.96 13.63 18.29
N SER A 194 -22.15 13.02 17.44
CA SER A 194 -20.78 13.48 17.13
C SER A 194 -20.66 13.73 15.63
N GLY A 195 -20.34 14.96 15.23
CA GLY A 195 -20.35 15.33 13.80
C GLY A 195 -21.72 15.11 13.13
N GLY A 196 -22.82 15.23 13.87
CA GLY A 196 -24.18 14.93 13.41
C GLY A 196 -24.59 13.46 13.44
N GLN A 197 -23.70 12.55 13.85
CA GLN A 197 -23.94 11.12 13.85
C GLN A 197 -24.29 10.57 15.24
N ALA A 198 -25.30 9.71 15.30
CA ALA A 198 -25.72 9.07 16.55
C ALA A 198 -24.64 8.16 17.13
N VAL A 199 -24.35 8.38 18.41
CA VAL A 199 -23.37 7.64 19.20
C VAL A 199 -23.99 7.22 20.53
N ALA A 200 -23.70 6.01 20.99
CA ALA A 200 -24.14 5.53 22.29
C ALA A 200 -23.09 4.67 22.95
N LEU A 201 -23.01 4.75 24.28
CA LEU A 201 -22.11 3.99 25.13
C LEU A 201 -22.91 3.37 26.27
N ASP A 202 -22.84 2.06 26.41
CA ASP A 202 -23.32 1.33 27.57
C ASP A 202 -22.10 0.73 28.28
N LEU A 203 -21.93 1.05 29.56
CA LEU A 203 -20.78 0.66 30.36
C LEU A 203 -21.26 0.11 31.70
N THR A 204 -20.81 -1.09 32.05
CA THR A 204 -20.98 -1.67 33.39
C THR A 204 -19.60 -1.93 33.98
N GLY A 205 -19.36 -1.48 35.20
CA GLY A 205 -18.09 -1.67 35.90
C GLY A 205 -18.26 -2.27 37.29
N GLY A 206 -17.24 -2.99 37.74
CA GLY A 206 -17.31 -3.83 38.95
C GLY A 206 -17.28 -3.06 40.27
N VAL A 207 -16.23 -2.28 40.56
CA VAL A 207 -16.11 -1.53 41.83
C VAL A 207 -15.86 -0.06 41.52
N PHE A 208 -16.86 0.79 41.77
CA PHE A 208 -16.78 2.20 41.42
C PHE A 208 -15.62 2.91 42.12
N SER A 209 -15.40 2.68 43.42
CA SER A 209 -14.31 3.31 44.18
C SER A 209 -12.93 2.98 43.60
N ALA A 210 -12.70 1.74 43.17
CA ALA A 210 -11.45 1.31 42.53
C ALA A 210 -11.30 1.93 41.13
N PHE A 211 -12.37 1.90 40.33
CA PHE A 211 -12.40 2.55 39.01
C PHE A 211 -12.13 4.06 39.13
N ALA A 212 -12.80 4.76 40.04
CA ALA A 212 -12.59 6.18 40.33
C ALA A 212 -11.18 6.51 40.85
N LEU A 213 -10.38 5.51 41.23
CA LEU A 213 -8.95 5.67 41.54
C LEU A 213 -8.03 5.33 40.37
N GLY A 214 -8.59 4.96 39.21
CA GLY A 214 -7.84 4.53 38.02
C GLY A 214 -7.41 3.06 38.06
N ARG A 215 -7.85 2.29 39.07
CA ARG A 215 -7.49 0.87 39.20
C ARG A 215 -8.26 0.01 38.20
N VAL A 216 -7.68 -1.15 37.90
CA VAL A 216 -8.28 -2.14 37.00
C VAL A 216 -9.44 -2.86 37.69
N VAL A 217 -10.62 -2.76 37.10
CA VAL A 217 -11.84 -3.45 37.56
C VAL A 217 -12.46 -4.26 36.42
N PRO A 218 -13.33 -5.24 36.69
CA PRO A 218 -14.17 -5.84 35.66
C PRO A 218 -14.99 -4.75 34.96
N VAL A 219 -15.03 -4.80 33.63
CA VAL A 219 -15.74 -3.85 32.78
C VAL A 219 -16.35 -4.59 31.60
N THR A 220 -17.63 -4.32 31.33
CA THR A 220 -18.29 -4.65 30.07
C THR A 220 -18.72 -3.34 29.42
N ALA A 221 -18.33 -3.12 28.16
CA ALA A 221 -18.63 -1.91 27.42
C ALA A 221 -19.19 -2.23 26.04
N THR A 222 -20.21 -1.49 25.61
CA THR A 222 -20.70 -1.48 24.23
C THR A 222 -20.71 -0.05 23.72
N LEU A 223 -20.02 0.21 22.61
CA LEU A 223 -20.05 1.47 21.90
C LEU A 223 -20.76 1.26 20.56
N THR A 224 -21.70 2.12 20.21
CA THR A 224 -22.30 2.18 18.88
C THR A 224 -22.08 3.55 18.27
N ALA A 225 -21.68 3.60 17.00
CA ALA A 225 -21.40 4.82 16.26
C ALA A 225 -21.83 4.64 14.81
N GLY A 226 -22.92 5.28 14.40
CA GLY A 226 -23.52 4.98 13.09
C GLY A 226 -23.88 3.49 12.98
N GLY A 227 -23.40 2.82 11.91
CA GLY A 227 -23.54 1.36 11.74
C GLY A 227 -22.54 0.51 12.53
N THR A 228 -21.52 1.12 13.14
CA THR A 228 -20.45 0.42 13.85
C THR A 228 -20.85 0.05 15.28
N LYS A 229 -20.51 -1.17 15.72
CA LYS A 229 -20.72 -1.68 17.07
C LYS A 229 -19.45 -2.31 17.62
N LEU A 230 -18.95 -1.80 18.74
CA LEU A 230 -17.83 -2.36 19.49
C LEU A 230 -18.35 -2.91 20.81
N GLY A 231 -18.00 -4.15 21.13
CA GLY A 231 -18.26 -4.81 22.40
C GLY A 231 -16.94 -5.23 23.05
N PHE A 232 -16.82 -4.98 24.34
CA PHE A 232 -15.69 -5.39 25.15
C PHE A 232 -16.19 -6.03 26.45
N ASP A 233 -15.63 -7.16 26.82
CA ASP A 233 -15.90 -7.83 28.10
C ASP A 233 -14.59 -8.32 28.72
N GLY A 234 -14.25 -7.78 29.89
CA GLY A 234 -13.01 -8.11 30.57
C GLY A 234 -12.71 -7.21 31.75
N ARG A 235 -11.47 -6.73 31.83
CA ARG A 235 -11.00 -5.85 32.90
C ARG A 235 -10.34 -4.62 32.30
N GLY A 236 -10.52 -3.46 32.93
CA GLY A 236 -9.89 -2.24 32.45
C GLY A 236 -9.73 -1.14 33.49
N GLY A 237 -8.84 -0.21 33.19
CA GLY A 237 -8.58 1.04 33.91
C GLY A 237 -8.30 2.17 32.91
N TYR A 238 -8.42 3.42 33.35
CA TYR A 238 -8.27 4.59 32.45
C TYR A 238 -7.10 5.51 32.81
N ALA A 239 -6.32 5.21 33.86
CA ALA A 239 -5.19 6.01 34.29
C ALA A 239 -4.03 5.14 34.82
N PRO A 240 -3.19 4.55 33.95
CA PRO A 240 -3.24 4.64 32.48
C PRO A 240 -4.35 3.78 31.86
N VAL A 241 -4.62 3.97 30.56
CA VAL A 241 -5.61 3.17 29.83
C VAL A 241 -5.07 1.76 29.64
N VAL A 242 -5.56 0.84 30.43
CA VAL A 242 -5.21 -0.58 30.38
C VAL A 242 -6.48 -1.39 30.22
N ALA A 243 -6.42 -2.46 29.44
CA ALA A 243 -7.56 -3.33 29.22
C ALA A 243 -7.08 -4.74 28.91
N GLU A 244 -7.82 -5.74 29.37
CA GLU A 244 -7.60 -7.14 29.00
C GLU A 244 -8.95 -7.83 28.94
N GLY A 245 -9.34 -8.35 27.78
CA GLY A 245 -10.66 -8.94 27.60
C GLY A 245 -11.01 -9.34 26.19
N ALA A 246 -12.19 -9.94 26.04
CA ALA A 246 -12.76 -10.26 24.75
C ALA A 246 -13.22 -8.97 24.05
N LEU A 247 -12.77 -8.79 22.82
CA LEU A 247 -13.18 -7.71 21.92
C LEU A 247 -14.00 -8.31 20.77
N VAL A 248 -15.10 -7.64 20.43
CA VAL A 248 -15.87 -7.87 19.21
C VAL A 248 -16.18 -6.52 18.59
N ALA A 249 -15.72 -6.29 17.37
CA ALA A 249 -15.91 -5.04 16.64
C ALA A 249 -16.56 -5.35 15.29
N ASP A 250 -17.79 -4.89 15.09
CA ASP A 250 -18.47 -4.84 13.81
C ASP A 250 -18.33 -3.43 13.24
N LEU A 251 -17.46 -3.25 12.26
CA LEU A 251 -17.01 -1.97 11.71
C LEU A 251 -17.74 -1.64 10.40
N ALA A 252 -19.08 -1.65 10.42
CA ALA A 252 -19.90 -1.44 9.23
C ALA A 252 -19.84 0.01 8.70
N ASP A 253 -19.39 0.96 9.52
CA ASP A 253 -19.25 2.37 9.16
C ASP A 253 -17.96 2.92 9.76
N LEU A 254 -16.87 2.80 9.01
CA LEU A 254 -15.55 3.32 9.40
C LEU A 254 -15.48 4.85 9.40
N PRO A 255 -16.02 5.57 8.38
CA PRO A 255 -16.07 7.03 8.42
C PRO A 255 -16.78 7.55 9.68
N ALA A 256 -17.87 6.89 10.08
CA ALA A 256 -18.58 7.14 11.31
C ALA A 256 -17.72 7.01 12.58
N LEU A 257 -16.86 5.99 12.64
CA LEU A 257 -15.91 5.80 13.72
C LEU A 257 -14.78 6.85 13.67
N GLY A 258 -14.37 7.25 12.46
CA GLY A 258 -13.37 8.29 12.26
C GLY A 258 -13.84 9.66 12.78
N ALA A 259 -15.10 10.01 12.53
CA ALA A 259 -15.73 11.24 13.04
C ALA A 259 -15.72 11.31 14.57
N LEU A 260 -15.87 10.17 15.27
CA LEU A 260 -15.78 10.11 16.74
C LEU A 260 -14.38 10.44 17.28
N THR A 261 -13.35 10.03 16.55
CA THR A 261 -11.95 10.17 16.96
C THR A 261 -11.25 11.38 16.34
N GLY A 262 -11.94 12.13 15.48
CA GLY A 262 -11.37 13.23 14.70
C GLY A 262 -10.35 12.76 13.65
N SER A 263 -10.47 11.52 13.18
CA SER A 263 -9.59 10.91 12.19
C SER A 263 -10.33 10.60 10.89
N ASP A 264 -9.65 10.74 9.76
CA ASP A 264 -10.21 10.32 8.47
C ASP A 264 -10.00 8.81 8.28
N LEU A 265 -11.11 8.06 8.29
CA LEU A 265 -11.12 6.62 8.08
C LEU A 265 -11.89 6.32 6.80
N SER A 266 -11.15 6.27 5.68
CA SER A 266 -11.69 5.91 4.37
C SER A 266 -12.31 4.51 4.37
N ARG A 267 -13.34 4.33 3.53
CA ARG A 267 -13.94 3.01 3.33
C ARG A 267 -12.96 2.09 2.58
N PRO A 268 -12.76 0.83 3.02
CA PRO A 268 -11.92 -0.14 2.31
C PRO A 268 -12.46 -0.47 0.92
N GLN A 269 -11.61 -1.01 0.05
CA GLN A 269 -11.99 -1.54 -1.26
C GLN A 269 -12.79 -2.86 -1.12
N PRO A 270 -13.58 -3.26 -2.15
CA PRO A 270 -14.28 -4.55 -2.16
C PRO A 270 -13.34 -5.74 -1.95
N GLY A 271 -13.73 -6.68 -1.08
CA GLY A 271 -12.89 -7.80 -0.65
C GLY A 271 -11.97 -7.47 0.54
N LEU A 272 -11.84 -6.19 0.91
CA LEU A 272 -11.04 -5.73 2.05
C LEU A 272 -11.91 -5.17 3.20
N GLY A 273 -13.20 -5.51 3.21
CA GLY A 273 -14.13 -5.10 4.26
C GLY A 273 -14.94 -3.86 3.90
N HIS A 274 -15.23 -3.65 2.61
CA HIS A 274 -16.07 -2.55 2.14
C HIS A 274 -17.51 -2.68 2.66
N ASP A 275 -18.08 -3.89 2.59
CA ASP A 275 -19.46 -4.18 2.99
C ASP A 275 -19.52 -4.73 4.41
N ARG A 276 -18.52 -5.53 4.80
CA ARG A 276 -18.46 -6.15 6.12
C ARG A 276 -17.02 -6.22 6.61
N LEU A 277 -16.72 -5.46 7.65
CA LEU A 277 -15.50 -5.61 8.43
C LEU A 277 -15.85 -6.00 9.87
N ARG A 278 -15.44 -7.20 10.30
CA ARG A 278 -15.61 -7.66 11.69
C ARG A 278 -14.29 -8.14 12.24
N ILE A 279 -13.96 -7.74 13.46
CA ILE A 279 -12.76 -8.15 14.18
C ILE A 279 -13.18 -8.69 15.53
N ALA A 280 -12.77 -9.90 15.88
CA ALA A 280 -12.97 -10.48 17.21
C ALA A 280 -11.65 -11.06 17.74
N GLY A 281 -11.47 -11.09 19.05
CA GLY A 281 -10.26 -11.68 19.66
C GLY A 281 -10.09 -11.27 21.12
N THR A 282 -8.96 -11.62 21.71
CA THR A 282 -8.59 -11.16 23.06
C THR A 282 -7.69 -9.93 22.95
N LEU A 283 -8.20 -8.76 23.35
CA LEU A 283 -7.47 -7.50 23.34
C LEU A 283 -6.73 -7.29 24.67
N THR A 284 -5.47 -6.87 24.59
CA THR A 284 -4.69 -6.33 25.70
C THR A 284 -4.20 -4.93 25.36
N LEU A 285 -4.47 -3.94 26.21
CA LEU A 285 -3.87 -2.61 26.19
C LEU A 285 -2.96 -2.50 27.42
N ASP A 286 -1.68 -2.16 27.21
CA ASP A 286 -0.66 -2.21 28.27
C ASP A 286 -0.46 -0.87 29.02
N GLY A 287 -1.13 0.19 28.59
CA GLY A 287 -1.01 1.54 29.18
C GLY A 287 0.13 2.39 28.62
N THR A 288 0.98 1.83 27.76
CA THR A 288 2.00 2.57 26.99
C THR A 288 1.47 3.08 25.65
N GLY A 289 0.29 2.60 25.25
CA GLY A 289 -0.30 2.83 23.93
C GLY A 289 -0.19 1.62 23.00
N ALA A 290 0.48 0.55 23.43
CA ALA A 290 0.51 -0.70 22.69
C ALA A 290 -0.79 -1.49 22.86
N ALA A 291 -1.25 -2.09 21.77
CA ALA A 291 -2.41 -2.96 21.72
C ALA A 291 -2.04 -4.32 21.14
N PHE A 292 -2.45 -5.39 21.80
CA PHE A 292 -2.19 -6.76 21.39
C PHE A 292 -3.52 -7.47 21.21
N LEU A 293 -3.75 -8.06 20.04
CA LEU A 293 -4.94 -8.84 19.72
C LEU A 293 -4.54 -10.29 19.48
N ARG A 294 -4.89 -11.17 20.41
CA ARG A 294 -4.59 -12.60 20.35
C ARG A 294 -5.78 -13.40 19.87
N GLY A 295 -5.50 -14.40 19.02
CA GLY A 295 -6.55 -15.23 18.42
C GLY A 295 -7.57 -14.40 17.65
N ALA A 296 -7.09 -13.38 16.94
CA ALA A 296 -7.88 -12.51 16.11
C ALA A 296 -8.64 -13.34 15.06
N GLU A 297 -9.93 -13.09 14.91
CA GLU A 297 -10.76 -13.54 13.79
C GLU A 297 -11.24 -12.29 13.05
N ILE A 298 -10.77 -12.14 11.82
CA ILE A 298 -11.01 -10.97 10.99
C ILE A 298 -11.84 -11.44 9.78
N VAL A 299 -13.01 -10.84 9.61
CA VAL A 299 -13.87 -11.05 8.45
C VAL A 299 -13.88 -9.76 7.64
N MET A 300 -13.49 -9.87 6.37
CA MET A 300 -13.46 -8.77 5.39
C MET A 300 -14.28 -9.22 4.19
N ASP A 301 -15.55 -8.81 4.14
CA ASP A 301 -16.53 -9.24 3.16
C ASP A 301 -16.68 -10.77 3.14
N ALA A 302 -16.19 -11.43 2.07
CA ALA A 302 -16.16 -12.89 1.96
C ALA A 302 -14.90 -13.53 2.58
N ASN A 303 -13.86 -12.73 2.84
CA ASN A 303 -12.55 -13.19 3.29
C ASN A 303 -12.51 -13.37 4.79
N GLN A 304 -11.80 -14.40 5.24
CA GLN A 304 -11.64 -14.72 6.66
C GLN A 304 -10.16 -14.95 6.96
N LEU A 305 -9.66 -14.26 7.99
CA LEU A 305 -8.28 -14.35 8.46
C LEU A 305 -8.29 -14.63 9.96
N LYS A 306 -7.30 -15.42 10.39
CA LYS A 306 -7.04 -15.71 11.79
C LYS A 306 -5.60 -15.46 12.14
N GLY A 307 -5.32 -14.99 13.34
CA GLY A 307 -3.93 -14.80 13.75
C GLY A 307 -3.74 -13.89 14.94
N ASP A 308 -2.53 -13.38 15.08
CA ASP A 308 -2.16 -12.46 16.16
C ASP A 308 -1.68 -11.14 15.56
N LEU A 309 -2.09 -10.02 16.18
CA LEU A 309 -1.75 -8.66 15.76
C LEU A 309 -1.25 -7.82 16.94
N ASP A 310 -0.15 -7.11 16.75
CA ASP A 310 0.46 -6.21 17.72
C ASP A 310 0.55 -4.81 17.11
N LEU A 311 -0.17 -3.85 17.66
CA LEU A 311 -0.06 -2.44 17.30
C LEU A 311 0.80 -1.73 18.34
N LEU A 312 1.98 -1.31 17.94
CA LEU A 312 2.95 -0.65 18.79
C LEU A 312 2.94 0.87 18.51
N PRO A 313 3.02 1.72 19.55
CA PRO A 313 3.19 3.15 19.34
C PRO A 313 4.55 3.42 18.65
N GLY A 314 4.62 4.46 17.83
CA GLY A 314 5.85 4.92 17.20
C GLY A 314 5.89 6.44 17.10
N ASP A 315 7.07 7.00 16.80
CA ASP A 315 7.30 8.45 16.87
C ASP A 315 6.40 9.25 15.91
N ALA A 316 6.30 8.81 14.66
CA ALA A 316 5.50 9.47 13.62
C ALA A 316 4.27 8.65 13.19
N ARG A 317 4.36 7.32 13.31
CA ARG A 317 3.33 6.36 12.90
C ARG A 317 3.38 5.15 13.83
N PRO A 318 2.23 4.50 14.09
CA PRO A 318 2.24 3.22 14.77
C PRO A 318 2.79 2.11 13.88
N LEU A 319 3.32 1.05 14.50
CA LEU A 319 3.84 -0.15 13.84
C LEU A 319 2.90 -1.33 14.11
N LEU A 320 2.33 -1.90 13.05
CA LEU A 320 1.52 -3.11 13.10
C LEU A 320 2.36 -4.34 12.79
N LYS A 321 2.50 -5.28 13.74
CA LYS A 321 3.11 -6.59 13.50
C LYS A 321 2.06 -7.68 13.53
N GLY A 322 2.22 -8.72 12.71
CA GLY A 322 1.24 -9.79 12.72
C GLY A 322 1.65 -11.06 12.01
N THR A 323 1.01 -12.15 12.40
CA THR A 323 1.00 -13.41 11.64
C THR A 323 -0.44 -13.79 11.37
N LEU A 324 -0.81 -13.82 10.10
CA LEU A 324 -2.17 -14.07 9.63
C LEU A 324 -2.23 -15.30 8.75
N VAL A 325 -3.17 -16.19 9.06
CA VAL A 325 -3.57 -17.33 8.25
C VAL A 325 -4.97 -17.04 7.70
N ALA A 326 -5.05 -16.87 6.40
CA ALA A 326 -6.30 -16.67 5.69
C ALA A 326 -6.92 -18.00 5.24
N GLY A 327 -8.25 -18.02 5.10
CA GLY A 327 -8.91 -18.94 4.19
C GLY A 327 -8.64 -18.56 2.72
N PRO A 328 -9.37 -19.14 1.76
CA PRO A 328 -9.35 -18.64 0.38
C PRO A 328 -9.62 -17.13 0.35
N ILE A 329 -8.71 -16.37 -0.24
CA ILE A 329 -8.86 -14.92 -0.42
C ILE A 329 -9.47 -14.68 -1.81
N VAL A 330 -10.50 -13.87 -1.87
CA VAL A 330 -11.09 -13.33 -3.09
C VAL A 330 -11.04 -11.82 -2.99
N LEU A 331 -10.23 -11.18 -3.83
CA LEU A 331 -10.25 -9.74 -3.97
C LEU A 331 -11.22 -9.40 -5.10
N ALA A 332 -12.31 -8.72 -4.74
CA ALA A 332 -13.34 -8.36 -5.70
C ALA A 332 -12.84 -7.20 -6.56
N THR A 333 -12.33 -7.51 -7.74
CA THR A 333 -12.22 -6.55 -8.83
C THR A 333 -13.61 -6.46 -9.47
N GLY A 334 -14.39 -5.42 -9.14
CA GLY A 334 -15.84 -5.41 -9.34
C GLY A 334 -16.37 -5.56 -10.78
N PRO A 335 -17.69 -5.64 -10.98
CA PRO A 335 -18.35 -5.72 -12.30
C PRO A 335 -18.22 -4.43 -13.13
N GLU A 336 -17.89 -3.31 -12.49
CA GLU A 336 -17.51 -2.03 -13.13
C GLU A 336 -15.98 -1.89 -13.28
N GLY A 337 -15.20 -2.90 -12.89
CA GLY A 337 -13.94 -3.29 -13.55
C GLY A 337 -12.76 -2.31 -13.58
N GLU A 338 -12.75 -1.19 -12.84
CA GLU A 338 -11.69 -0.17 -13.03
C GLU A 338 -10.26 -0.60 -12.62
N MET A 339 -10.09 -1.72 -11.89
CA MET A 339 -8.77 -2.26 -11.57
C MET A 339 -8.60 -3.78 -11.76
N GLY A 340 -9.59 -4.48 -12.32
CA GLY A 340 -9.38 -5.89 -12.65
C GLY A 340 -10.30 -6.38 -13.76
N GLY A 341 -9.67 -7.07 -14.71
CA GLY A 341 -10.24 -7.49 -15.98
C GLY A 341 -11.31 -8.56 -15.87
N GLY A 342 -12.48 -8.24 -15.33
CA GLY A 342 -13.69 -8.97 -15.70
C GLY A 342 -13.98 -8.73 -17.17
N GLN A 343 -13.81 -9.75 -18.03
CA GLN A 343 -14.08 -9.78 -19.48
C GLN A 343 -13.42 -8.68 -20.37
N ALA A 344 -12.90 -7.61 -19.77
CA ALA A 344 -12.40 -6.39 -20.40
C ALA A 344 -10.92 -6.15 -20.09
N GLY A 345 -10.17 -7.18 -19.66
CA GLY A 345 -8.69 -7.13 -19.53
C GLY A 345 -7.94 -8.17 -20.37
N GLY A 346 -8.64 -9.14 -20.96
CA GLY A 346 -8.05 -10.14 -21.85
C GLY A 346 -7.77 -9.59 -23.26
N MET A 347 -7.45 -10.47 -24.22
CA MET A 347 -7.23 -10.16 -25.64
C MET A 347 -8.29 -9.24 -26.26
N GLU A 348 -9.54 -9.34 -25.77
CA GLU A 348 -10.70 -8.64 -26.33
C GLU A 348 -10.83 -7.18 -25.85
N ALA A 349 -10.07 -6.77 -24.84
CA ALA A 349 -10.04 -5.41 -24.34
C ALA A 349 -9.22 -4.47 -25.22
N ALA A 350 -9.69 -3.25 -25.45
CA ALA A 350 -8.99 -2.27 -26.30
C ALA A 350 -7.67 -1.74 -25.71
N GLY A 351 -7.43 -1.91 -24.40
CA GLY A 351 -6.26 -1.35 -23.71
C GLY A 351 -6.14 -1.83 -22.26
N TRP A 352 -5.25 -1.18 -21.50
CA TRP A 352 -5.10 -1.41 -20.06
C TRP A 352 -6.09 -0.54 -19.26
N PRO A 353 -6.48 -0.94 -18.03
CA PRO A 353 -7.31 -0.10 -17.17
C PRO A 353 -6.65 1.24 -16.83
N GLU A 354 -7.41 2.32 -16.99
CA GLU A 354 -6.97 3.71 -16.70
C GLU A 354 -7.39 4.20 -15.31
N GLY A 355 -8.15 3.40 -14.55
CA GLY A 355 -8.62 3.74 -13.21
C GLY A 355 -7.48 4.08 -12.25
N GLU A 356 -7.68 5.10 -11.41
CA GLU A 356 -6.66 5.54 -10.46
C GLU A 356 -6.48 4.53 -9.32
N ILE A 357 -5.22 4.20 -9.03
CA ILE A 357 -4.77 3.34 -7.96
C ILE A 357 -4.40 4.23 -6.76
N ASP A 358 -5.24 4.24 -5.73
CA ASP A 358 -4.96 4.94 -4.47
C ASP A 358 -4.14 4.08 -3.50
N VAL A 359 -2.95 4.56 -3.13
CA VAL A 359 -2.05 3.93 -2.15
C VAL A 359 -1.83 4.79 -0.90
N SER A 360 -2.66 5.81 -0.68
CA SER A 360 -2.58 6.72 0.48
C SER A 360 -2.60 5.99 1.82
N ALA A 361 -3.32 4.86 1.89
CA ALA A 361 -3.39 4.00 3.06
C ALA A 361 -2.01 3.49 3.53
N LEU A 362 -1.04 3.29 2.63
CA LEU A 362 0.33 2.87 2.98
C LEU A 362 1.07 3.94 3.81
N GLY A 363 0.60 5.20 3.78
CA GLY A 363 1.18 6.30 4.54
C GLY A 363 0.65 6.44 5.96
N THR A 364 -0.38 5.67 6.35
CA THR A 364 -1.09 5.81 7.64
C THR A 364 -0.39 5.11 8.80
N LEU A 365 0.23 3.95 8.53
CA LEU A 365 0.94 3.15 9.52
C LEU A 365 2.10 2.38 8.88
N ASP A 366 3.08 2.01 9.70
CA ASP A 366 4.12 1.06 9.31
C ASP A 366 3.67 -0.36 9.67
N ALA A 367 4.10 -1.39 8.93
CA ALA A 367 3.62 -2.76 9.13
C ALA A 367 4.68 -3.83 8.85
N GLU A 368 4.56 -4.97 9.53
CA GLU A 368 5.32 -6.21 9.32
C GLU A 368 4.38 -7.41 9.52
N VAL A 369 3.81 -7.93 8.43
CA VAL A 369 2.74 -8.94 8.46
C VAL A 369 3.15 -10.17 7.65
N ALA A 370 3.29 -11.31 8.34
CA ALA A 370 3.40 -12.60 7.67
C ALA A 370 2.01 -13.12 7.30
N LEU A 371 1.78 -13.40 6.02
CA LEU A 371 0.52 -13.89 5.48
C LEU A 371 0.68 -15.30 4.91
N SER A 372 -0.22 -16.21 5.28
CA SER A 372 -0.40 -17.49 4.60
C SER A 372 -1.84 -17.64 4.13
N ALA A 373 -2.05 -18.01 2.86
CA ALA A 373 -3.36 -18.27 2.28
C ALA A 373 -3.31 -19.54 1.41
N PRO A 374 -4.35 -20.38 1.40
CA PRO A 374 -4.41 -21.56 0.53
C PRO A 374 -4.64 -21.18 -0.95
N SER A 375 -5.28 -20.04 -1.20
CA SER A 375 -5.49 -19.50 -2.54
C SER A 375 -5.76 -18.00 -2.48
N ILE A 376 -5.39 -17.28 -3.53
CA ILE A 376 -5.72 -15.86 -3.73
C ILE A 376 -6.30 -15.71 -5.13
N ASP A 377 -7.57 -15.32 -5.21
CA ASP A 377 -8.26 -14.98 -6.44
C ASP A 377 -8.24 -13.46 -6.62
N LEU A 378 -7.54 -13.01 -7.66
CA LEU A 378 -7.42 -11.60 -8.05
C LEU A 378 -8.36 -11.26 -9.23
N GLY A 379 -9.39 -12.08 -9.46
CA GLY A 379 -10.28 -12.01 -10.62
C GLY A 379 -9.68 -12.72 -11.82
N VAL A 380 -8.77 -12.05 -12.53
CA VAL A 380 -8.11 -12.62 -13.73
C VAL A 380 -7.08 -13.68 -13.34
N LEU A 381 -6.34 -13.42 -12.28
CA LEU A 381 -5.26 -14.30 -11.81
C LEU A 381 -5.73 -15.14 -10.64
N LYS A 382 -5.61 -16.46 -10.80
CA LYS A 382 -5.90 -17.43 -9.75
C LYS A 382 -4.61 -18.02 -9.21
N LEU A 383 -4.31 -17.68 -7.97
CA LEU A 383 -3.12 -18.09 -7.27
C LEU A 383 -3.49 -19.16 -6.24
N GLY A 384 -2.64 -20.16 -6.10
CA GLY A 384 -2.75 -21.22 -5.11
C GLY A 384 -2.10 -20.83 -3.79
N GLN A 385 -1.52 -21.84 -3.12
CA GLN A 385 -0.90 -21.67 -1.82
C GLN A 385 0.14 -20.54 -1.85
N THR A 386 -0.05 -19.57 -0.96
CA THR A 386 0.76 -18.35 -0.88
C THR A 386 1.28 -18.16 0.53
N ARG A 387 2.57 -17.85 0.65
CA ARG A 387 3.28 -17.45 1.87
C ARG A 387 4.12 -16.22 1.55
N ALA A 388 3.77 -15.10 2.18
CA ALA A 388 4.44 -13.83 1.95
C ALA A 388 4.70 -13.09 3.27
N LEU A 389 5.75 -12.26 3.29
CA LEU A 389 5.98 -11.27 4.33
C LEU A 389 5.78 -9.88 3.74
N VAL A 390 4.80 -9.15 4.25
CA VAL A 390 4.49 -7.79 3.83
C VAL A 390 5.09 -6.81 4.84
N THR A 391 5.97 -5.94 4.37
CA THR A 391 6.57 -4.86 5.18
C THR A 391 6.18 -3.51 4.61
N VAL A 392 5.58 -2.65 5.42
CA VAL A 392 5.28 -1.25 5.05
C VAL A 392 6.15 -0.33 5.89
N ASP A 393 6.95 0.48 5.22
CA ASP A 393 7.73 1.57 5.82
C ASP A 393 7.38 2.86 5.07
N ARG A 394 6.77 3.83 5.74
CA ARG A 394 6.52 5.20 5.23
C ARG A 394 5.98 5.22 3.78
N ALA A 395 4.79 4.68 3.54
CA ALA A 395 4.17 4.60 2.20
C ALA A 395 4.90 3.71 1.17
N ARG A 396 5.82 2.84 1.58
CA ARG A 396 6.45 1.83 0.72
C ARG A 396 6.21 0.43 1.27
N ALA A 397 5.47 -0.38 0.52
CA ALA A 397 5.24 -1.79 0.79
C ALA A 397 6.26 -2.66 0.04
N VAL A 398 6.83 -3.64 0.72
CA VAL A 398 7.63 -4.74 0.16
C VAL A 398 6.93 -6.04 0.50
N ILE A 399 6.64 -6.84 -0.50
CA ILE A 399 6.02 -8.15 -0.40
C ILE A 399 7.10 -9.17 -0.78
N ASP A 400 7.69 -9.80 0.23
CA ASP A 400 8.62 -10.92 0.07
C ASP A 400 7.82 -12.21 -0.12
N ILE A 401 7.72 -12.67 -1.37
CA ILE A 401 6.99 -13.86 -1.80
C ILE A 401 7.91 -15.07 -1.63
N ARG A 402 7.73 -15.79 -0.52
CA ARG A 402 8.53 -16.98 -0.21
C ARG A 402 8.06 -18.20 -0.97
N GLU A 403 6.75 -18.30 -1.19
CA GLU A 403 6.11 -19.32 -2.00
C GLU A 403 4.78 -18.76 -2.50
N MET A 404 4.52 -18.92 -3.79
CA MET A 404 3.21 -18.72 -4.37
C MET A 404 3.02 -19.72 -5.49
N GLN A 405 2.03 -20.60 -5.37
CA GLN A 405 1.70 -21.52 -6.45
C GLN A 405 0.86 -20.78 -7.51
N ALA A 406 1.19 -20.94 -8.78
CA ALA A 406 0.41 -20.37 -9.88
C ALA A 406 0.51 -21.30 -11.09
N TYR A 407 -0.63 -21.64 -11.70
CA TYR A 407 -0.67 -22.42 -12.94
C TYR A 407 0.19 -23.71 -12.92
N ASN A 408 0.10 -24.49 -11.84
CA ASN A 408 0.90 -25.70 -11.56
C ASN A 408 2.42 -25.50 -11.41
N GLY A 409 2.90 -24.26 -11.43
CA GLY A 409 4.27 -23.88 -11.12
C GLY A 409 4.37 -23.10 -9.80
N GLN A 410 5.53 -22.47 -9.59
CA GLN A 410 5.85 -21.69 -8.40
C GLN A 410 6.37 -20.31 -8.78
N VAL A 411 6.05 -19.33 -7.94
CA VAL A 411 6.51 -17.95 -8.01
C VAL A 411 7.18 -17.59 -6.69
N SER A 412 8.32 -16.93 -6.76
CA SER A 412 9.08 -16.42 -5.61
C SER A 412 9.78 -15.11 -5.95
N GLY A 413 10.19 -14.36 -4.93
CA GLY A 413 10.92 -13.10 -5.10
C GLY A 413 10.28 -11.95 -4.33
N ASP A 414 10.53 -10.72 -4.78
CA ASP A 414 10.03 -9.52 -4.12
C ASP A 414 9.18 -8.66 -5.06
N PHE A 415 8.09 -8.11 -4.52
CA PHE A 415 7.24 -7.13 -5.20
C PHE A 415 7.11 -5.89 -4.31
N VAL A 416 7.29 -4.71 -4.90
CA VAL A 416 7.37 -3.43 -4.21
C VAL A 416 6.28 -2.51 -4.74
N VAL A 417 5.54 -1.91 -3.82
CA VAL A 417 4.61 -0.81 -4.11
C VAL A 417 5.10 0.41 -3.35
N ASN A 418 5.36 1.50 -4.05
CA ASN A 418 5.89 2.72 -3.46
C ASN A 418 4.99 3.90 -3.81
N GLY A 419 4.37 4.50 -2.78
CA GLY A 419 3.55 5.71 -2.89
C GLY A 419 4.30 7.01 -2.57
N ARG A 420 5.63 6.97 -2.39
CA ARG A 420 6.43 8.16 -2.07
C ARG A 420 6.67 9.01 -3.32
N GLY A 421 6.06 10.19 -3.39
CA GLY A 421 6.28 11.13 -4.49
C GLY A 421 5.65 10.72 -5.82
N GLY A 422 4.68 9.81 -5.79
CA GLY A 422 4.03 9.18 -6.94
C GLY A 422 3.96 7.66 -6.77
N LEU A 423 3.04 7.01 -7.47
CA LEU A 423 2.93 5.55 -7.47
C LEU A 423 3.98 4.94 -8.40
N SER A 424 4.77 4.03 -7.85
CA SER A 424 5.64 3.13 -8.61
C SER A 424 5.51 1.71 -8.09
N VAL A 425 5.66 0.75 -9.00
CA VAL A 425 5.70 -0.67 -8.71
C VAL A 425 6.98 -1.26 -9.26
N GLY A 426 7.53 -2.26 -8.60
CA GLY A 426 8.72 -2.94 -9.13
C GLY A 426 8.95 -4.24 -8.40
N GLY A 427 9.93 -5.00 -8.85
CA GLY A 427 10.23 -6.27 -8.20
C GLY A 427 11.19 -7.12 -8.98
N ARG A 428 11.61 -8.20 -8.32
CA ARG A 428 12.38 -9.29 -8.91
C ARG A 428 11.63 -10.58 -8.64
N LEU A 429 11.12 -11.19 -9.71
CA LEU A 429 10.28 -12.37 -9.65
C LEU A 429 10.96 -13.52 -10.40
N ALA A 430 10.96 -14.69 -9.77
CA ALA A 430 11.38 -15.94 -10.38
C ALA A 430 10.16 -16.86 -10.48
N PHE A 431 9.97 -17.42 -11.67
CA PHE A 431 8.89 -18.31 -12.04
C PHE A 431 9.48 -19.66 -12.40
N ALA A 432 8.96 -20.73 -11.82
CA ALA A 432 9.45 -22.08 -12.05
C ALA A 432 8.31 -23.01 -12.47
N GLY A 433 8.43 -23.63 -13.64
CA GLY A 433 7.51 -24.64 -14.16
C GLY A 433 6.07 -24.16 -14.39
N LEU A 434 5.84 -22.88 -14.72
CA LEU A 434 4.50 -22.35 -14.99
C LEU A 434 3.90 -22.98 -16.25
N GLN A 435 2.65 -23.42 -16.21
CA GLN A 435 1.97 -23.86 -17.43
C GLN A 435 1.50 -22.65 -18.24
N THR A 436 2.06 -22.48 -19.44
CA THR A 436 1.80 -21.31 -20.30
C THR A 436 0.37 -21.25 -20.80
N GLN A 437 -0.25 -22.40 -21.11
CA GLN A 437 -1.59 -22.44 -21.68
C GLN A 437 -2.64 -21.84 -20.74
N PRO A 438 -2.85 -22.35 -19.51
CA PRO A 438 -3.85 -21.78 -18.62
C PRO A 438 -3.49 -20.34 -18.21
N LEU A 439 -2.20 -20.03 -18.03
CA LEU A 439 -1.74 -18.67 -17.72
C LEU A 439 -2.13 -17.66 -18.81
N LEU A 440 -1.81 -17.96 -20.06
CA LEU A 440 -2.08 -17.06 -21.19
C LEU A 440 -3.57 -17.05 -21.56
N THR A 441 -4.30 -18.12 -21.26
CA THR A 441 -5.76 -18.15 -21.39
C THR A 441 -6.39 -17.16 -20.41
N ASP A 442 -5.99 -17.17 -19.14
CA ASP A 442 -6.53 -16.26 -18.13
C ASP A 442 -6.11 -14.81 -18.37
N LEU A 443 -4.80 -14.56 -18.57
CA LEU A 443 -4.27 -13.21 -18.73
C LEU A 443 -4.63 -12.55 -20.04
N ALA A 444 -4.61 -13.36 -21.11
CA ALA A 444 -4.58 -12.84 -22.45
C ALA A 444 -5.70 -13.42 -23.30
N GLY A 445 -6.48 -14.42 -22.87
CA GLY A 445 -7.43 -15.12 -23.75
C GLY A 445 -6.75 -15.97 -24.82
N TRP A 446 -5.48 -16.32 -24.64
CA TRP A 446 -4.66 -17.01 -25.64
C TRP A 446 -4.29 -18.43 -25.19
N ASP A 447 -4.82 -19.43 -25.88
CA ASP A 447 -4.74 -20.85 -25.49
C ASP A 447 -3.75 -21.68 -26.34
N ARG A 448 -2.96 -21.00 -27.18
CA ARG A 448 -2.19 -21.63 -28.27
C ARG A 448 -0.81 -22.12 -27.87
N LEU A 449 -0.20 -21.61 -26.80
CA LEU A 449 1.12 -22.03 -26.35
C LEU A 449 1.00 -23.03 -25.20
N VAL A 450 1.34 -24.29 -25.48
CA VAL A 450 1.32 -25.38 -24.51
C VAL A 450 2.74 -25.77 -24.16
N SER A 451 3.26 -25.28 -23.04
CA SER A 451 4.56 -25.65 -22.48
C SER A 451 4.63 -25.35 -20.98
N THR A 452 5.74 -25.74 -20.35
CA THR A 452 6.17 -25.27 -19.03
C THR A 452 7.21 -24.16 -19.20
N ALA A 453 7.05 -23.08 -18.46
CA ALA A 453 7.92 -21.92 -18.50
C ALA A 453 8.68 -21.71 -17.18
N ASP A 454 9.98 -21.49 -17.29
CA ASP A 454 10.82 -20.91 -16.26
C ASP A 454 11.18 -19.48 -16.70
N ALA A 455 11.07 -18.50 -15.80
CA ALA A 455 11.35 -17.12 -16.14
C ALA A 455 11.91 -16.33 -14.95
N GLU A 456 12.75 -15.35 -15.26
CA GLU A 456 13.20 -14.35 -14.30
C GLU A 456 12.83 -12.97 -14.84
N LEU A 457 12.29 -12.11 -13.99
CA LEU A 457 11.85 -10.76 -14.34
C LEU A 457 12.29 -9.78 -13.25
N GLU A 458 13.06 -8.78 -13.64
CA GLU A 458 13.31 -7.57 -12.87
C GLU A 458 12.60 -6.41 -13.57
N PHE A 459 11.79 -5.64 -12.84
CA PHE A 459 11.01 -4.56 -13.44
C PHE A 459 10.79 -3.37 -12.49
N LEU A 460 10.52 -2.22 -13.10
CA LEU A 460 10.08 -0.98 -12.48
C LEU A 460 9.04 -0.32 -13.39
N GLY A 461 7.92 0.12 -12.86
CA GLY A 461 6.90 0.90 -13.56
C GLY A 461 6.44 2.07 -12.70
N VAL A 462 6.05 3.17 -13.34
CA VAL A 462 5.65 4.42 -12.69
C VAL A 462 4.32 4.90 -13.28
N GLY A 463 3.31 5.06 -12.43
CA GLY A 463 2.00 5.49 -12.87
C GLY A 463 0.94 5.27 -11.80
N ASN A 464 -0.09 6.09 -11.82
CA ASN A 464 -1.25 5.98 -10.94
C ASN A 464 -2.36 5.09 -11.53
N SER A 465 -2.13 4.39 -12.64
CA SER A 465 -3.06 3.44 -13.25
C SER A 465 -2.30 2.26 -13.86
N VAL A 466 -2.99 1.16 -14.17
CA VAL A 466 -2.38 0.00 -14.84
C VAL A 466 -1.83 0.39 -16.20
N ASP A 467 -2.57 1.19 -16.97
CA ASP A 467 -2.11 1.72 -18.26
C ASP A 467 -0.81 2.52 -18.16
N ALA A 468 -0.74 3.47 -17.22
CA ALA A 468 0.45 4.29 -17.04
C ALA A 468 1.67 3.46 -16.57
N ILE A 469 1.45 2.47 -15.71
CA ILE A 469 2.48 1.53 -15.27
C ILE A 469 3.00 0.71 -16.46
N MET A 470 2.11 0.16 -17.29
CA MET A 470 2.51 -0.69 -18.42
C MET A 470 3.23 0.10 -19.53
N LYS A 471 2.88 1.37 -19.74
CA LYS A 471 3.54 2.27 -20.71
C LYS A 471 4.88 2.84 -20.22
N SER A 472 5.14 2.85 -18.91
CA SER A 472 6.40 3.33 -18.33
C SER A 472 7.35 2.21 -17.92
N LEU A 473 6.95 0.95 -18.12
CA LEU A 473 7.68 -0.21 -17.62
C LEU A 473 9.11 -0.26 -18.15
N GLU A 474 10.05 -0.46 -17.26
CA GLU A 474 11.46 -0.69 -17.51
C GLU A 474 11.88 -1.99 -16.82
N GLY A 475 12.86 -2.70 -17.37
CA GLY A 475 13.28 -3.96 -16.78
C GLY A 475 14.09 -4.86 -17.68
N GLN A 476 14.31 -6.08 -17.22
CA GLN A 476 15.01 -7.12 -17.95
C GLN A 476 14.60 -8.49 -17.44
N GLY A 477 14.87 -9.52 -18.24
CA GLY A 477 14.57 -10.88 -17.83
C GLY A 477 15.06 -11.93 -18.80
N ALA A 478 14.80 -13.17 -18.41
CA ALA A 478 15.04 -14.36 -19.21
C ALA A 478 13.80 -15.24 -19.19
N LEU A 479 13.56 -15.95 -20.30
CA LEU A 479 12.49 -16.91 -20.46
C LEU A 479 13.05 -18.20 -21.03
N GLU A 480 12.69 -19.32 -20.43
CA GLU A 480 12.93 -20.65 -20.93
C GLU A 480 11.62 -21.43 -20.96
N LEU A 481 11.30 -22.01 -22.11
CA LEU A 481 10.17 -22.92 -22.28
C LEU A 481 10.73 -24.32 -22.51
N GLY A 482 10.20 -25.28 -21.76
CA GLY A 482 10.47 -26.70 -21.97
C GLY A 482 9.80 -27.23 -23.25
N ARG A 483 9.83 -28.55 -23.41
CA ARG A 483 9.16 -29.21 -24.54
C ARG A 483 7.66 -28.89 -24.56
N GLY A 484 7.16 -28.51 -25.73
CA GLY A 484 5.78 -28.07 -25.89
C GLY A 484 5.29 -28.05 -27.34
N GLU A 485 4.12 -27.45 -27.55
CA GLU A 485 3.58 -27.18 -28.87
C GLU A 485 2.98 -25.77 -28.96
N LEU A 486 3.21 -25.12 -30.10
CA LEU A 486 2.52 -23.91 -30.52
C LEU A 486 1.40 -24.30 -31.48
N ARG A 487 0.15 -24.06 -31.09
CA ARG A 487 -1.05 -24.31 -31.91
C ARG A 487 -1.35 -23.12 -32.80
N GLY A 488 -1.96 -23.37 -33.94
CA GLY A 488 -2.32 -22.33 -34.91
C GLY A 488 -1.23 -21.95 -35.90
N LEU A 489 -0.03 -22.55 -35.82
CA LEU A 489 1.10 -22.27 -36.71
C LEU A 489 1.93 -23.54 -36.93
N ASP A 490 2.10 -23.97 -38.18
CA ASP A 490 3.02 -25.05 -38.55
C ASP A 490 4.20 -24.47 -39.36
N ILE A 491 5.29 -24.14 -38.66
CA ILE A 491 6.49 -23.55 -39.25
C ILE A 491 7.20 -24.54 -40.18
N ALA A 492 7.23 -25.83 -39.81
CA ALA A 492 7.91 -26.86 -40.60
C ALA A 492 7.18 -27.11 -41.93
N GLY A 493 5.85 -27.18 -41.89
CA GLY A 493 4.98 -27.25 -43.06
C GLY A 493 5.17 -26.04 -43.96
N MET A 494 5.06 -24.83 -43.37
CA MET A 494 5.23 -23.55 -44.07
C MET A 494 6.57 -23.46 -44.82
N LEU A 495 7.67 -23.88 -44.20
CA LEU A 495 9.00 -23.86 -44.83
C LEU A 495 9.16 -24.90 -45.93
N ARG A 496 8.56 -26.08 -45.77
CA ARG A 496 8.70 -27.19 -46.74
C ARG A 496 7.95 -26.90 -48.04
N THR A 497 6.81 -26.23 -47.96
CA THR A 497 5.95 -25.92 -49.11
C THR A 497 6.10 -24.48 -49.60
N LEU A 498 6.77 -23.61 -48.83
CA LEU A 498 6.82 -22.16 -49.04
C LEU A 498 5.41 -21.53 -49.12
N ASP A 499 4.45 -22.12 -48.40
CA ASP A 499 3.05 -21.71 -48.39
C ASP A 499 2.71 -21.08 -47.03
N PRO A 500 2.33 -19.79 -46.96
CA PRO A 500 1.91 -19.15 -45.72
C PRO A 500 0.57 -19.67 -45.18
N GLY A 501 -0.16 -20.54 -45.91
CA GLY A 501 -1.43 -21.14 -45.50
C GLY A 501 -1.37 -22.10 -44.31
N PHE A 502 -0.18 -22.40 -43.77
CA PHE A 502 0.05 -23.22 -42.58
C PHE A 502 -0.19 -22.44 -41.26
N VAL A 503 -1.28 -21.66 -41.23
CA VAL A 503 -1.74 -20.84 -40.11
C VAL A 503 -3.23 -21.16 -39.87
N GLY A 504 -3.66 -21.22 -38.61
CA GLY A 504 -5.05 -21.44 -38.23
C GLY A 504 -5.35 -22.83 -37.67
N GLU A 505 -6.63 -23.20 -37.63
CA GLU A 505 -7.11 -24.41 -36.94
C GLU A 505 -6.44 -25.70 -37.48
N GLY A 506 -6.05 -26.59 -36.56
CA GLY A 506 -5.37 -27.85 -36.89
C GLY A 506 -3.86 -27.75 -37.15
N GLN A 507 -3.33 -26.54 -37.37
CA GLN A 507 -1.89 -26.32 -37.55
C GLN A 507 -1.16 -26.30 -36.21
N LYS A 508 0.06 -26.85 -36.16
CA LYS A 508 0.88 -26.83 -34.95
C LYS A 508 2.37 -27.02 -35.20
N THR A 509 3.19 -26.43 -34.33
CA THR A 509 4.64 -26.61 -34.28
C THR A 509 5.03 -27.18 -32.92
N ALA A 510 5.46 -28.43 -32.90
CA ALA A 510 6.07 -29.02 -31.70
C ALA A 510 7.51 -28.52 -31.56
N PHE A 511 7.95 -28.25 -30.33
CA PHE A 511 9.31 -27.80 -30.02
C PHE A 511 9.85 -28.52 -28.78
N ASP A 512 11.17 -28.72 -28.75
CA ASP A 512 11.88 -29.32 -27.62
C ASP A 512 12.28 -28.26 -26.57
N GLY A 513 12.47 -27.01 -27.00
CA GLY A 513 12.68 -25.89 -26.09
C GLY A 513 12.74 -24.56 -26.82
N LEU A 514 12.48 -23.49 -26.07
CA LEU A 514 12.63 -22.10 -26.50
C LEU A 514 13.29 -21.31 -25.38
N ALA A 515 14.29 -20.49 -25.69
CA ALA A 515 14.96 -19.67 -24.70
C ALA A 515 15.33 -18.30 -25.27
N GLY A 516 15.35 -17.26 -24.44
CA GLY A 516 15.80 -15.93 -24.82
C GLY A 516 15.85 -14.96 -23.64
N THR A 517 16.61 -13.88 -23.81
CA THR A 517 16.68 -12.77 -22.86
C THR A 517 15.98 -11.54 -23.42
N PHE A 518 15.51 -10.66 -22.54
CA PHE A 518 14.83 -9.44 -22.98
C PHE A 518 15.14 -8.25 -22.07
N THR A 519 15.02 -7.07 -22.64
CA THR A 519 15.04 -5.79 -21.93
C THR A 519 13.73 -5.07 -22.17
N ILE A 520 13.25 -4.30 -21.21
CA ILE A 520 12.04 -3.49 -21.31
C ILE A 520 12.44 -2.03 -21.13
N ALA A 521 12.02 -1.17 -22.04
CA ALA A 521 12.21 0.29 -21.94
C ALA A 521 10.94 1.01 -22.40
N GLY A 522 10.36 1.84 -21.53
CA GLY A 522 9.15 2.61 -21.85
C GLY A 522 7.99 1.73 -22.31
N GLY A 523 7.78 0.60 -21.65
CA GLY A 523 6.74 -0.36 -22.01
C GLY A 523 6.99 -1.14 -23.30
N VAL A 524 8.19 -1.10 -23.88
CA VAL A 524 8.57 -1.91 -25.06
C VAL A 524 9.61 -2.95 -24.65
N LEU A 525 9.25 -4.23 -24.81
CA LEU A 525 10.13 -5.37 -24.61
C LEU A 525 10.91 -5.66 -25.90
N THR A 526 12.23 -5.69 -25.82
CA THR A 526 13.13 -6.05 -26.93
C THR A 526 13.84 -7.35 -26.62
N ASN A 527 13.83 -8.28 -27.58
CA ASN A 527 14.59 -9.52 -27.53
C ASN A 527 15.47 -9.64 -28.80
N ASN A 528 16.71 -10.11 -28.64
CA ASN A 528 17.68 -10.18 -29.73
C ASN A 528 18.33 -11.56 -29.92
N ASP A 529 18.01 -12.52 -29.06
CA ASP A 529 18.75 -13.77 -28.92
C ASP A 529 17.84 -15.00 -28.77
N LEU A 530 16.54 -14.89 -29.13
CA LEU A 530 15.62 -16.01 -29.04
C LEU A 530 16.17 -17.20 -29.84
N LYS A 531 16.10 -18.39 -29.23
CA LYS A 531 16.40 -19.66 -29.86
C LYS A 531 15.23 -20.60 -29.65
N LEU A 532 14.80 -21.26 -30.73
CA LEU A 532 13.81 -22.32 -30.72
C LEU A 532 14.43 -23.57 -31.32
N VAL A 533 14.28 -24.70 -30.62
CA VAL A 533 14.72 -26.01 -31.07
C VAL A 533 13.47 -26.89 -31.23
N ALA A 534 13.31 -27.49 -32.41
CA ALA A 534 12.23 -28.42 -32.73
C ALA A 534 12.77 -29.60 -33.56
N PRO A 535 12.06 -30.74 -33.63
CA PRO A 535 12.55 -31.95 -34.28
C PRO A 535 12.99 -31.79 -35.75
N HIS A 536 12.41 -30.83 -36.47
CA HIS A 536 12.67 -30.62 -37.91
C HIS A 536 13.07 -29.18 -38.25
N VAL A 537 13.12 -28.30 -37.27
CA VAL A 537 13.37 -26.87 -37.47
C VAL A 537 14.16 -26.33 -36.27
N THR A 538 15.17 -25.53 -36.55
CA THR A 538 15.77 -24.63 -35.55
C THR A 538 15.49 -23.20 -35.95
N ALA A 539 15.20 -22.31 -35.02
CA ALA A 539 14.99 -20.90 -35.34
C ALA A 539 15.75 -19.99 -34.38
N SER A 540 16.26 -18.88 -34.90
CA SER A 540 16.65 -17.73 -34.10
C SER A 540 15.65 -16.60 -34.28
N GLY A 541 15.50 -15.71 -33.29
CA GLY A 541 14.53 -14.62 -33.35
C GLY A 541 15.04 -13.34 -32.73
N SER A 542 14.52 -12.23 -33.23
CA SER A 542 14.73 -10.89 -32.66
C SER A 542 13.54 -10.00 -32.99
N GLY A 543 13.16 -9.11 -32.07
CA GLY A 543 12.09 -8.16 -32.30
C GLY A 543 11.61 -7.46 -31.04
N GLU A 544 10.47 -6.81 -31.17
CA GLU A 544 9.86 -5.95 -30.17
C GLU A 544 8.42 -6.38 -29.83
N LEU A 545 8.09 -6.28 -28.55
CA LEU A 545 6.77 -6.46 -27.99
C LEU A 545 6.42 -5.20 -27.19
N GLY A 546 5.51 -4.36 -27.69
CA GLY A 546 4.96 -3.24 -26.92
C GLY A 546 3.99 -3.71 -25.83
N LEU A 547 4.44 -3.84 -24.58
CA LEU A 547 3.63 -4.15 -23.39
C LEU A 547 2.58 -3.08 -23.10
N GLY A 548 2.92 -1.80 -23.29
CA GLY A 548 1.94 -0.71 -23.18
C GLY A 548 0.92 -0.72 -24.33
N GLU A 549 1.39 -0.82 -25.57
CA GLU A 549 0.55 -0.72 -26.78
C GLU A 549 -0.14 -2.03 -27.20
N ARG A 550 0.29 -3.17 -26.63
CA ARG A 550 -0.17 -4.53 -26.93
C ARG A 550 0.02 -4.91 -28.41
N ARG A 551 1.18 -4.56 -28.97
CA ARG A 551 1.56 -4.79 -30.38
C ARG A 551 2.90 -5.51 -30.51
N LEU A 552 2.97 -6.46 -31.43
CA LEU A 552 4.17 -7.27 -31.69
C LEU A 552 4.72 -6.92 -33.07
N ASP A 553 6.04 -6.86 -33.14
CA ASP A 553 6.83 -6.81 -34.38
C ASP A 553 8.05 -7.71 -34.17
N TYR A 554 7.95 -8.93 -34.68
CA TYR A 554 8.90 -9.97 -34.37
C TYR A 554 9.38 -10.68 -35.64
N ARG A 555 10.70 -10.84 -35.77
CA ARG A 555 11.31 -11.55 -36.90
C ARG A 555 11.90 -12.87 -36.41
N LEU A 556 11.32 -13.97 -36.87
CA LEU A 556 11.85 -15.30 -36.67
C LEU A 556 12.64 -15.74 -37.92
N ARG A 557 13.79 -16.37 -37.74
CA ARG A 557 14.64 -16.94 -38.79
C ARG A 557 14.68 -18.47 -38.64
N PRO A 558 13.58 -19.15 -39.00
CA PRO A 558 13.54 -20.60 -38.95
C PRO A 558 14.37 -21.19 -40.09
N THR A 559 15.12 -22.23 -39.77
CA THR A 559 15.93 -23.03 -40.69
C THR A 559 15.39 -24.45 -40.64
N ALA A 560 14.83 -24.92 -41.76
CA ALA A 560 14.44 -26.31 -41.89
C ALA A 560 15.71 -27.16 -41.86
N LEU A 561 15.77 -28.19 -41.01
CA LEU A 561 16.90 -29.11 -41.01
C LEU A 561 16.77 -30.03 -42.24
N ALA A 562 17.77 -30.03 -43.11
CA ALA A 562 17.87 -31.01 -44.19
C ALA A 562 18.88 -32.10 -43.80
N ALA A 563 18.57 -33.34 -44.18
CA ALA A 563 19.30 -34.58 -43.88
C ALA A 563 19.44 -34.92 -42.36
N GLU A 564 19.62 -36.22 -42.05
CA GLU A 564 19.85 -36.69 -40.67
C GLU A 564 21.17 -36.15 -40.05
N ASP A 565 22.05 -35.58 -40.89
CA ASP A 565 23.34 -34.97 -40.50
C ASP A 565 23.29 -33.44 -40.34
N GLY A 566 22.13 -32.81 -40.56
CA GLY A 566 21.91 -31.36 -40.37
C GLY A 566 22.41 -30.46 -41.51
N THR A 567 22.80 -31.02 -42.67
CA THR A 567 23.32 -30.24 -43.80
C THR A 567 22.26 -29.94 -44.88
N GLY A 568 22.26 -28.70 -45.40
CA GLY A 568 21.43 -28.29 -46.55
C GLY A 568 20.09 -27.62 -46.23
N GLY A 569 19.93 -27.10 -45.01
CA GLY A 569 18.68 -26.46 -44.57
C GLY A 569 18.31 -25.19 -45.33
N VAL A 570 17.01 -24.98 -45.54
CA VAL A 570 16.47 -23.74 -46.15
C VAL A 570 16.04 -22.80 -45.03
N MET A 571 16.59 -21.59 -45.03
CA MET A 571 16.23 -20.52 -44.09
C MET A 571 15.28 -19.54 -44.79
N VAL A 572 14.09 -19.33 -44.22
CA VAL A 572 13.13 -18.33 -44.71
C VAL A 572 12.64 -17.51 -43.52
N PRO A 573 12.91 -16.19 -43.46
CA PRO A 573 12.44 -15.39 -42.34
C PRO A 573 10.92 -15.29 -42.31
N LEU A 574 10.35 -15.38 -41.11
CA LEU A 574 8.94 -15.24 -40.80
C LEU A 574 8.75 -13.95 -39.97
N LEU A 575 7.99 -13.01 -40.52
CA LEU A 575 7.56 -11.80 -39.83
C LEU A 575 6.24 -12.08 -39.11
N ILE A 576 6.22 -11.78 -37.81
CA ILE A 576 5.05 -11.85 -36.95
C ILE A 576 4.75 -10.41 -36.55
N THR A 577 3.61 -9.86 -36.99
CA THR A 577 3.29 -8.43 -36.79
C THR A 577 1.83 -8.23 -36.37
N GLY A 578 1.52 -7.17 -35.64
CA GLY A 578 0.12 -6.76 -35.36
C GLY A 578 -0.22 -6.68 -33.87
N PRO A 579 -1.50 -6.57 -33.52
CA PRO A 579 -1.95 -6.69 -32.14
C PRO A 579 -1.62 -8.08 -31.59
N TRP A 580 -1.27 -8.16 -30.31
CA TRP A 580 -1.00 -9.46 -29.66
C TRP A 580 -2.19 -10.40 -29.68
N ALA A 581 -3.38 -9.81 -29.77
CA ALA A 581 -4.62 -10.54 -29.84
C ALA A 581 -4.86 -11.28 -31.15
N ASP A 582 -4.32 -10.75 -32.24
CA ASP A 582 -4.53 -11.28 -33.57
C ASP A 582 -3.24 -11.05 -34.40
N PRO A 583 -2.19 -11.85 -34.15
CA PRO A 583 -0.94 -11.74 -34.88
C PRO A 583 -1.11 -12.14 -36.34
N SER A 584 -0.50 -11.36 -37.23
CA SER A 584 -0.34 -11.71 -38.65
C SER A 584 1.03 -12.35 -38.90
N PHE A 585 1.07 -13.34 -39.79
CA PHE A 585 2.27 -14.12 -40.13
C PHE A 585 2.57 -13.96 -41.63
N ARG A 586 3.80 -13.58 -41.98
CA ARG A 586 4.24 -13.39 -43.38
C ARG A 586 5.66 -13.89 -43.61
N LEU A 587 5.88 -14.60 -44.72
CA LEU A 587 7.23 -14.98 -45.16
C LEU A 587 7.93 -13.80 -45.83
N ASP A 588 9.18 -13.52 -45.47
CA ASP A 588 10.03 -12.50 -46.09
C ASP A 588 10.86 -13.12 -47.21
N LEU A 589 10.23 -13.39 -48.35
CA LEU A 589 10.92 -13.94 -49.53
C LEU A 589 11.80 -12.89 -50.22
N GLU A 590 11.43 -11.61 -50.09
CA GLU A 590 12.17 -10.50 -50.68
C GLU A 590 13.55 -10.34 -50.04
N SER A 591 13.66 -10.52 -48.71
CA SER A 591 14.95 -10.45 -48.03
C SER A 591 15.91 -11.52 -48.53
N ILE A 592 15.44 -12.75 -48.79
CA ILE A 592 16.28 -13.85 -49.30
C ILE A 592 16.78 -13.53 -50.70
N ALA A 593 15.90 -13.03 -51.58
CA ALA A 593 16.28 -12.64 -52.93
C ALA A 593 17.34 -11.54 -52.90
N ARG A 594 17.18 -10.55 -52.02
CA ARG A 594 18.12 -9.45 -51.83
C ARG A 594 19.46 -9.92 -51.25
N GLU A 595 19.46 -10.73 -50.19
CA GLU A 595 20.67 -11.29 -49.58
C GLU A 595 21.48 -12.11 -50.59
N LYS A 596 20.82 -12.92 -51.43
CA LYS A 596 21.49 -13.65 -52.51
C LYS A 596 22.12 -12.71 -53.54
N MET A 597 21.38 -11.68 -53.99
CA MET A 597 21.93 -10.71 -54.95
C MET A 597 23.11 -9.93 -54.37
N GLU A 598 23.05 -9.53 -53.09
CA GLU A 598 24.15 -8.83 -52.42
C GLU A 598 25.38 -9.73 -52.24
N ALA A 599 25.18 -11.00 -51.86
CA ALA A 599 26.26 -11.98 -51.77
C ALA A 599 26.93 -12.26 -53.12
N GLU A 600 26.14 -12.41 -54.19
CA GLU A 600 26.64 -12.56 -55.56
C GLU A 600 27.39 -11.31 -56.02
N ALA A 601 26.84 -10.11 -55.76
CA ALA A 601 27.49 -8.85 -56.09
C ALA A 601 28.84 -8.70 -55.38
N LYS A 602 28.91 -9.05 -54.08
CA LYS A 602 30.14 -9.04 -53.31
C LYS A 602 31.16 -10.05 -53.84
N ALA A 603 30.74 -11.28 -54.15
CA ALA A 603 31.62 -12.29 -54.74
C ALA A 603 32.17 -11.88 -56.11
N VAL A 604 31.34 -11.24 -56.93
CA VAL A 604 31.77 -10.67 -58.22
C VAL A 604 32.75 -9.52 -58.01
N ALA A 605 32.49 -8.61 -57.06
CA ALA A 605 33.39 -7.52 -56.74
C ALA A 605 34.76 -8.02 -56.25
N GLU A 606 34.80 -9.01 -55.36
CA GLU A 606 36.03 -9.63 -54.87
C GLU A 606 36.81 -10.32 -56.01
N ARG A 607 36.11 -11.01 -56.92
CA ARG A 607 36.74 -11.61 -58.11
C ARG A 607 37.35 -10.55 -59.03
N LEU A 608 36.61 -9.47 -59.32
CA LEU A 608 37.11 -8.37 -60.15
C LEU A 608 38.32 -7.66 -59.51
N GLU A 609 38.34 -7.51 -58.18
CA GLU A 609 39.48 -6.96 -57.45
C GLU A 609 40.71 -7.87 -57.56
N GLN A 610 40.53 -9.19 -57.45
CA GLN A 610 41.60 -10.17 -57.64
C GLN A 610 42.13 -10.17 -59.08
N GLU A 611 41.23 -10.13 -60.07
CA GLU A 611 41.60 -10.02 -61.50
C GLU A 611 42.36 -8.72 -61.78
N ALA A 612 41.92 -7.59 -61.22
CA ALA A 612 42.62 -6.31 -61.35
C ALA A 612 44.03 -6.36 -60.74
N LYS A 613 44.18 -6.92 -59.53
CA LYS A 613 45.50 -7.13 -58.90
C LYS A 613 46.40 -8.05 -59.72
N ALA A 614 45.85 -9.13 -60.28
CA ALA A 614 46.59 -10.06 -61.12
C ALA A 614 47.01 -9.40 -62.45
N ALA A 615 46.13 -8.61 -63.07
CA ALA A 615 46.43 -7.85 -64.28
C ALA A 615 47.50 -6.77 -64.03
N GLU A 616 47.43 -6.07 -62.90
CA GLU A 616 48.47 -5.09 -62.52
C GLU A 616 49.82 -5.77 -62.28
N ALA A 617 49.85 -6.91 -61.59
CA ALA A 617 51.07 -7.69 -61.38
C ALA A 617 51.65 -8.21 -62.71
N ALA A 618 50.80 -8.71 -63.61
CA ALA A 618 51.21 -9.16 -64.93
C ALA A 618 51.75 -8.00 -65.79
N ALA A 619 51.09 -6.84 -65.77
CA ALA A 619 51.55 -5.65 -66.48
C ALA A 619 52.88 -5.13 -65.93
N ARG A 620 53.07 -5.15 -64.60
CA ARG A 620 54.37 -4.83 -63.97
C ARG A 620 55.45 -5.82 -64.37
N ALA A 621 55.16 -7.12 -64.36
CA ALA A 621 56.10 -8.16 -64.78
C ALA A 621 56.47 -8.05 -66.27
N GLU A 622 55.50 -7.76 -67.16
CA GLU A 622 55.77 -7.54 -68.59
C GLU A 622 56.60 -6.26 -68.80
N LEU A 623 56.32 -5.18 -68.06
CA LEU A 623 57.10 -3.95 -68.10
C LEU A 623 58.54 -4.18 -67.63
N GLU A 624 58.72 -4.90 -66.53
CA GLU A 624 60.04 -5.31 -66.01
C GLU A 624 60.80 -6.17 -67.01
N GLN A 625 60.13 -7.14 -67.66
CA GLN A 625 60.74 -7.99 -68.67
C GLN A 625 61.18 -7.18 -69.90
N ARG A 626 60.32 -6.31 -70.44
CA ARG A 626 60.68 -5.44 -71.58
C ARG A 626 61.81 -4.48 -71.24
N LEU A 627 61.82 -3.90 -70.03
CA LEU A 627 62.91 -3.05 -69.56
C LEU A 627 64.23 -3.83 -69.45
N ARG A 628 64.18 -5.10 -69.05
CA ARG A 628 65.37 -5.97 -68.98
C ARG A 628 65.88 -6.37 -70.36
N GLU A 629 64.98 -6.65 -71.30
CA GLU A 629 65.30 -7.04 -72.69
C GLU A 629 65.79 -5.86 -73.55
N GLU A 630 65.20 -4.67 -73.44
CA GLU A 630 65.58 -3.50 -74.26
C GLU A 630 66.69 -2.62 -73.65
N LEU A 631 66.81 -2.55 -72.31
CA LEU A 631 67.72 -1.60 -71.63
C LEU A 631 68.80 -2.26 -70.74
N GLY A 632 68.80 -3.58 -70.55
CA GLY A 632 69.86 -4.29 -69.83
C GLY A 632 69.98 -3.95 -68.33
N VAL A 633 68.90 -3.50 -67.69
CA VAL A 633 68.90 -3.05 -66.28
C VAL A 633 68.49 -4.18 -65.35
N GLU A 634 69.32 -4.52 -64.36
CA GLU A 634 68.95 -5.36 -63.21
C GLU A 634 68.59 -4.48 -62.01
N VAL A 635 67.37 -4.65 -61.49
CA VAL A 635 66.87 -3.92 -60.31
C VAL A 635 67.28 -4.67 -59.04
N ALA A 636 67.96 -3.98 -58.12
CA ALA A 636 68.33 -4.52 -56.81
C ALA A 636 67.10 -4.64 -55.87
N PRO A 637 67.09 -5.57 -54.89
CA PRO A 637 65.89 -5.93 -54.11
C PRO A 637 65.26 -4.79 -53.27
N ASP A 638 65.98 -3.69 -53.08
CA ASP A 638 65.67 -2.55 -52.23
C ASP A 638 65.57 -1.21 -52.97
N GLN A 639 65.59 -1.23 -54.31
CA GLN A 639 65.49 -0.03 -55.15
C GLN A 639 64.14 0.08 -55.85
N SER A 640 63.53 1.28 -55.85
CA SER A 640 62.29 1.50 -56.60
C SER A 640 62.55 1.46 -58.10
N LEU A 641 61.61 0.91 -58.86
CA LEU A 641 61.66 0.78 -60.32
C LEU A 641 61.95 2.13 -61.02
N GLY A 642 61.43 3.23 -60.47
CA GLY A 642 61.66 4.59 -60.97
C GLY A 642 63.08 5.11 -60.72
N ASP A 643 63.71 4.68 -59.62
CA ASP A 643 65.08 5.07 -59.27
C ASP A 643 66.10 4.24 -60.06
N ALA A 644 65.87 2.93 -60.22
CA ALA A 644 66.74 2.07 -61.01
C ALA A 644 66.77 2.47 -62.50
N ALA A 645 65.61 2.86 -63.07
CA ALA A 645 65.52 3.36 -64.44
C ALA A 645 66.22 4.73 -64.62
N ARG A 646 66.14 5.61 -63.62
CA ARG A 646 66.85 6.90 -63.62
C ARG A 646 68.36 6.72 -63.53
N ASP A 647 68.83 5.84 -62.66
CA ASP A 647 70.26 5.57 -62.48
C ASP A 647 70.85 4.93 -63.74
N ALA A 648 70.15 3.97 -64.36
CA ALA A 648 70.58 3.35 -65.61
C ALA A 648 70.62 4.35 -66.77
N ALA A 649 69.61 5.22 -66.89
CA ALA A 649 69.60 6.29 -67.91
C ALA A 649 70.74 7.30 -67.67
N THR A 650 71.02 7.63 -66.41
CA THR A 650 72.12 8.53 -66.03
C THR A 650 73.47 7.91 -66.35
N LYS A 651 73.68 6.62 -66.05
CA LYS A 651 74.89 5.87 -66.46
C LYS A 651 75.04 5.76 -67.97
N ALA A 652 73.96 5.50 -68.72
CA ALA A 652 74.02 5.43 -70.17
C ALA A 652 74.36 6.79 -70.80
N LEU A 653 73.82 7.88 -70.25
CA LEU A 653 74.18 9.25 -70.62
C LEU A 653 75.62 9.60 -70.23
N GLU A 654 76.09 9.16 -69.06
CA GLU A 654 77.49 9.32 -68.64
C GLU A 654 78.45 8.51 -69.52
N GLU A 655 78.14 7.26 -69.87
CA GLU A 655 78.94 6.46 -70.80
C GLU A 655 78.96 7.08 -72.21
N GLN A 656 77.84 7.62 -72.69
CA GLN A 656 77.82 8.37 -73.95
C GLN A 656 78.61 9.68 -73.85
N ALA A 657 78.52 10.40 -72.73
CA ALA A 657 79.29 11.62 -72.50
C ALA A 657 80.80 11.32 -72.38
N VAL A 658 81.18 10.22 -71.75
CA VAL A 658 82.57 9.74 -71.66
C VAL A 658 83.07 9.29 -73.03
N ARG A 659 82.30 8.53 -73.81
CA ARG A 659 82.68 8.17 -75.20
C ARG A 659 82.82 9.41 -76.08
N ALA A 660 81.93 10.39 -75.96
CA ALA A 660 82.02 11.65 -76.68
C ALA A 660 83.21 12.51 -76.23
N LEU A 661 83.54 12.51 -74.93
CA LEU A 661 84.74 13.17 -74.39
C LEU A 661 86.04 12.46 -74.80
N GLU A 662 86.07 11.13 -74.85
CA GLU A 662 87.20 10.34 -75.35
C GLU A 662 87.42 10.51 -76.86
N GLU A 663 86.35 10.62 -77.67
CA GLU A 663 86.45 10.98 -79.09
C GLU A 663 87.00 12.41 -79.30
N ILE A 664 86.70 13.34 -78.39
CA ILE A 664 87.22 14.71 -78.43
C ILE A 664 88.67 14.79 -77.90
N LEU A 665 89.05 13.96 -76.92
CA LEU A 665 90.39 13.97 -76.28
C LEU A 665 91.44 13.12 -77.02
N ASN A 666 91.04 12.09 -77.78
CA ASN A 666 91.94 11.31 -78.64
C ASN A 666 91.99 11.81 -80.10
N GLY A 667 91.32 12.93 -80.39
CA GLY A 667 91.39 13.64 -81.66
C GLY A 667 92.46 14.73 -81.70
N ASN A 668 93.70 14.42 -81.29
CA ASN A 668 94.96 15.08 -81.70
C ASN A 668 96.19 14.33 -81.21
#